data_AF-A0A328EDE9-F1
#
_entry.id   AF-A0A328EDE9-F1
#
_cell.length_a   1.000
_cell.length_b   1.000
_cell.length_c   1.000
_cell.angle_alpha   90.00
_cell.angle_beta   90.00
_cell.angle_gamma   90.00
#
_symmetry.space_group_name_H-M   'P 1'
#
loop_
_entity.id
_entity.type
_entity.pdbx_description
1 polymer ?
#
loop_
_entity_poly.entity_id
_entity_poly.type
_entity_poly.pdbx_seq_one_letter_code
_entity_poly.pdbx_strand_id
1 'polypeptide(L)'
;MLNYFSKVTILALFSTIIFILYYFIFPGHIESFSVYLIFLSFFLLIFGFYKISELFISKKSEKIVFSLAKIILYFLLFLFCICFAYFSFSSLNQSFLLFGKIIYFLIFPVFFFFIIASFGKKITNFLPKIETFSENTRFLLSLNLGFFSFVSALSIFSFFSFYNIFLVFGILLFFFILSYKEAFGFIKIFFTKKIILQKKEFLSFKIVSSEIFYLIAFFMIATGFILIVRPFPIGWDDLGVYMNLPNLLANSSATASLGEMYSWQLFTGVGYLLGEPAFAFFLNYFGYILSFITLNLAFFDIFKSKEKSFLFLPAILSTVFIGLPMSIFHSMKDMKLDQGLFFITTFIVFFLYNYLQKIFKKEEISKIYLFIIGLLVGFAFSIKFTSLFLIISILSLLSFFYLGFFGFFGFLFIFFAVFTIGNLWQIMNIAINGNLYISVFAFVIGITLIFIGIYKNKNLKKYFSEVCIFLLGIFLSLLPWLSRNFVEIYPNISMNGLLKGNLQNPKPNLENIYSPEEIVEKNKIKAKRREEDAVTTNEDLKRYLGYESGILPFTNMFWNLTMQVNQGGKFTEISFLFFALIPMIFIFLPFKNKYFCFLIFLFIFLEILLIFDPNLYSNRKSILVENISQNSIEKIFSKNSNGEFTLVYEDLNKLETKIEKEKIPEKEEIISLWKQNRNFLQTLKDYLAILPLQIGYLIIFLMFIIPFLILNYSLKDFEKNFIFKLNLAFATIYIFFWCISSFGIVWYGITMYFCLLLMIGFGALELSKYEEINSQQRFFGSLVFVTIILSFLLCTSVPHTISNLKGIAYVDYKIGKTDYLENTFDLHYNYDKIFFELNIDENKKFDFLKKSIDENILKDEFFGMEKSISEIVDFLKIKAKNGDKKAKESLKNIYKGILNPTKDFENNGNIFRIGTFFKYYISSNQNRVFEDGLLFYFKDYILANSPEKTFENMKNLGFKYLLVDLGAATIDDSESHGLTNRYEELLQNFVAKNLELVSTDSTCLRFGLDLYDKNPDKELFFKITSVSYDSYDQNGKMISRNKKLRDCADEISKFVKTDFETREFPYLKRFRGQNKDEIANSLDKPSYAIFKIK
;
A
#
# COMPACT_ATOMS: atom_id res chain seq x y z
N MET A 1 -43.82 2.09 4.36
CA MET A 1 -44.35 0.80 4.83
C MET A 1 -43.26 -0.16 5.28
N LEU A 2 -41.97 0.04 4.94
CA LEU A 2 -40.92 -0.53 5.79
C LEU A 2 -40.93 0.21 7.14
N ASN A 3 -41.37 -0.48 8.18
CA ASN A 3 -41.15 -0.06 9.55
C ASN A 3 -39.63 0.01 9.80
N TYR A 4 -39.19 0.84 10.74
CA TYR A 4 -37.79 0.94 11.14
C TYR A 4 -37.18 -0.45 11.40
N PHE A 5 -37.94 -1.34 12.04
CA PHE A 5 -37.54 -2.72 12.27
C PHE A 5 -37.17 -3.45 10.98
N SER A 6 -38.00 -3.38 9.95
CA SER A 6 -37.73 -4.01 8.64
C SER A 6 -36.44 -3.51 8.00
N LYS A 7 -36.12 -2.21 8.15
CA LYS A 7 -34.85 -1.64 7.65
C LYS A 7 -33.64 -2.24 8.37
N VAL A 8 -33.73 -2.36 9.70
CA VAL A 8 -32.67 -2.96 10.52
C VAL A 8 -32.52 -4.45 10.22
N THR A 9 -33.62 -5.18 10.05
CA THR A 9 -33.60 -6.60 9.67
C THR A 9 -32.95 -6.81 8.31
N ILE A 10 -33.25 -5.96 7.32
CA ILE A 10 -32.58 -6.00 6.00
C ILE A 10 -31.08 -5.79 6.16
N LEU A 11 -30.65 -4.76 6.91
CA LEU A 11 -29.23 -4.51 7.15
C LEU A 11 -28.55 -5.73 7.81
N ALA A 12 -29.19 -6.32 8.83
CA ALA A 12 -28.66 -7.48 9.53
C ALA A 12 -28.56 -8.72 8.62
N LEU A 13 -29.63 -9.07 7.90
CA LEU A 13 -29.64 -10.21 7.00
C LEU A 13 -28.62 -10.05 5.88
N PHE A 14 -28.59 -8.87 5.26
CA PHE A 14 -27.62 -8.55 4.22
C PHE A 14 -26.19 -8.68 4.72
N SER A 15 -25.86 -8.06 5.85
CA SER A 15 -24.52 -8.10 6.42
C SER A 15 -24.10 -9.53 6.76
N THR A 16 -25.02 -10.34 7.29
CA THR A 16 -24.77 -11.75 7.60
C THR A 16 -24.53 -12.58 6.35
N ILE A 17 -25.29 -12.36 5.26
CA ILE A 17 -25.07 -13.05 3.98
C ILE A 17 -23.68 -12.71 3.45
N ILE A 18 -23.30 -11.44 3.41
CA ILE A 18 -21.98 -11.02 2.92
C ILE A 18 -20.87 -11.58 3.81
N PHE A 19 -21.05 -11.61 5.13
CA PHE A 19 -20.12 -12.25 6.06
C PHE A 19 -19.94 -13.73 5.75
N ILE A 20 -21.03 -14.49 5.56
CA ILE A 20 -20.97 -15.91 5.23
C ILE A 20 -20.27 -16.13 3.88
N LEU A 21 -20.61 -15.34 2.86
CA LEU A 21 -19.99 -15.44 1.54
C LEU A 21 -18.48 -15.16 1.58
N TYR A 22 -18.07 -14.14 2.33
CA TYR A 22 -16.66 -13.81 2.50
C TYR A 22 -15.85 -14.99 3.03
N TYR A 23 -16.32 -15.61 4.11
CA TYR A 23 -15.62 -16.75 4.70
C TYR A 23 -15.84 -18.07 3.96
N PHE A 24 -16.89 -18.18 3.14
CA PHE A 24 -17.09 -19.31 2.24
C PHE A 24 -16.09 -19.28 1.08
N ILE A 25 -15.92 -18.12 0.45
CA ILE A 25 -14.98 -17.93 -0.67
C ILE A 25 -13.54 -17.96 -0.17
N PHE A 26 -13.28 -17.42 1.02
CA PHE A 26 -11.94 -17.30 1.59
C PHE A 26 -11.81 -17.90 3.00
N PRO A 27 -11.91 -19.24 3.14
CA PRO A 27 -11.92 -19.90 4.46
C PRO A 27 -10.60 -19.75 5.23
N GLY A 28 -9.49 -19.49 4.55
CA GLY A 28 -8.16 -19.29 5.15
C GLY A 28 -8.03 -18.08 6.09
N HIS A 29 -9.02 -17.17 6.10
CA HIS A 29 -9.04 -16.00 7.00
C HIS A 29 -9.76 -16.24 8.34
N ILE A 30 -10.36 -17.42 8.56
CA ILE A 30 -10.83 -17.80 9.90
C ILE A 30 -9.60 -18.21 10.72
N GLU A 31 -8.95 -17.24 11.37
CA GLU A 31 -7.88 -17.55 12.32
C GLU A 31 -8.44 -18.33 13.53
N SER A 32 -7.65 -19.28 14.06
CA SER A 32 -8.13 -20.24 15.04
C SER A 32 -8.66 -19.58 16.32
N PHE A 33 -9.75 -20.13 16.87
CA PHE A 33 -10.39 -19.60 18.10
C PHE A 33 -9.42 -19.53 19.30
N SER A 34 -8.37 -20.37 19.30
CA SER A 34 -7.30 -20.36 20.30
C SER A 34 -6.50 -19.05 20.34
N VAL A 35 -6.48 -18.25 19.27
CA VAL A 35 -5.81 -16.93 19.23
C VAL A 35 -6.54 -15.90 20.11
N TYR A 36 -7.85 -16.04 20.28
CA TYR A 36 -8.71 -15.08 20.96
C TYR A 36 -8.67 -15.16 22.47
N LEU A 37 -8.44 -16.35 23.03
CA LEU A 37 -8.44 -16.57 24.48
C LEU A 37 -7.45 -15.65 25.20
N ILE A 38 -6.25 -15.45 24.62
CA ILE A 38 -5.22 -14.58 25.20
C ILE A 38 -5.64 -13.11 25.12
N PHE A 39 -6.11 -12.68 23.94
CA PHE A 39 -6.56 -11.31 23.71
C PHE A 39 -7.76 -10.93 24.58
N LEU A 40 -8.78 -11.79 24.66
CA LEU A 40 -10.00 -11.52 25.40
C LEU A 40 -9.75 -11.50 26.93
N SER A 41 -8.93 -12.43 27.43
CA SER A 41 -8.56 -12.47 28.86
C SER A 41 -7.81 -11.21 29.28
N PHE A 42 -6.87 -10.76 28.45
CA PHE A 42 -6.11 -9.53 28.68
C PHE A 42 -6.97 -8.27 28.58
N PHE A 43 -7.83 -8.22 27.55
CA PHE A 43 -8.80 -7.14 27.34
C PHE A 43 -9.73 -6.99 28.55
N LEU A 44 -10.33 -8.10 29.02
CA LEU A 44 -11.23 -8.11 30.17
C LEU A 44 -10.52 -7.70 31.47
N LEU A 45 -9.27 -8.15 31.66
CA LEU A 45 -8.50 -7.82 32.86
C LEU A 45 -8.15 -6.33 32.92
N ILE A 46 -7.64 -5.74 31.83
CA ILE A 46 -7.27 -4.32 31.83
C ILE A 46 -8.50 -3.42 31.84
N PHE A 47 -9.51 -3.74 31.02
CA PHE A 47 -10.75 -2.97 31.01
C PHE A 47 -11.47 -3.04 32.36
N GLY A 48 -11.52 -4.24 32.96
CA GLY A 48 -12.06 -4.47 34.29
C GLY A 48 -11.31 -3.67 35.35
N PHE A 49 -9.97 -3.75 35.36
CA PHE A 49 -9.13 -2.99 36.28
C PHE A 49 -9.33 -1.48 36.13
N TYR A 50 -9.32 -0.96 34.90
CA TYR A 50 -9.61 0.44 34.60
C TYR A 50 -10.98 0.86 35.14
N LYS A 51 -12.05 0.11 34.83
CA LYS A 51 -13.41 0.42 35.29
C LYS A 51 -13.53 0.39 36.81
N ILE A 52 -12.98 -0.64 37.45
CA ILE A 52 -13.00 -0.80 38.89
C ILE A 52 -12.23 0.35 39.56
N SER A 53 -11.02 0.65 39.08
CA SER A 53 -10.17 1.73 39.61
C SER A 53 -10.87 3.08 39.57
N GLU A 54 -11.52 3.43 38.45
CA GLU A 54 -12.25 4.69 38.32
C GLU A 54 -13.48 4.75 39.23
N LEU A 55 -14.21 3.66 39.36
CA LEU A 55 -15.38 3.60 40.26
C LEU A 55 -14.98 3.68 41.74
N PHE A 56 -13.82 3.14 42.12
CA PHE A 56 -13.27 3.27 43.47
C PHE A 56 -12.77 4.70 43.75
N ILE A 57 -12.03 5.31 42.80
CA ILE A 57 -11.55 6.69 42.93
C ILE A 57 -12.74 7.65 43.01
N SER A 58 -13.80 7.40 42.23
CA SER A 58 -15.01 8.23 42.21
C SER A 58 -16.05 7.84 43.28
N LYS A 59 -15.70 7.04 44.29
CA LYS A 59 -16.68 6.54 45.29
C LYS A 59 -17.35 7.67 46.08
N LYS A 60 -16.68 8.82 46.22
CA LYS A 60 -17.18 10.02 46.91
C LYS A 60 -17.78 11.10 45.98
N SER A 61 -17.81 10.88 44.66
CA SER A 61 -18.31 11.86 43.69
C SER A 61 -19.25 11.24 42.67
N GLU A 62 -20.36 11.93 42.35
CA GLU A 62 -21.25 11.51 41.25
C GLU A 62 -20.66 11.73 39.84
N LYS A 63 -19.48 12.35 39.78
CA LYS A 63 -18.77 12.71 38.55
C LYS A 63 -17.44 11.96 38.50
N ILE A 64 -17.11 11.44 37.31
CA ILE A 64 -15.82 10.85 36.96
C ILE A 64 -15.08 11.87 36.09
N VAL A 65 -13.79 12.05 36.37
CA VAL A 65 -12.97 13.09 35.74
C VAL A 65 -11.74 12.47 35.10
N PHE A 66 -11.58 12.70 33.79
CA PHE A 66 -10.41 12.28 33.01
C PHE A 66 -9.61 13.49 32.55
N SER A 67 -8.28 13.36 32.49
CA SER A 67 -7.42 14.31 31.77
C SER A 67 -6.75 13.60 30.59
N LEU A 68 -6.24 14.36 29.62
CA LEU A 68 -5.53 13.79 28.47
C LEU A 68 -4.27 13.03 28.93
N ALA A 69 -3.54 13.59 29.90
CA ALA A 69 -2.41 12.92 30.56
C ALA A 69 -2.81 11.57 31.19
N LYS A 70 -4.00 11.47 31.81
CA LYS A 70 -4.50 10.22 32.40
C LYS A 70 -4.83 9.16 31.34
N ILE A 71 -5.41 9.57 30.20
CA ILE A 71 -5.65 8.66 29.06
C ILE A 71 -4.34 8.11 28.52
N ILE A 72 -3.32 8.96 28.37
CA ILE A 72 -1.99 8.54 27.90
C ILE A 72 -1.31 7.65 28.93
N LEU A 73 -1.45 7.91 30.23
CA LEU A 73 -0.95 7.01 31.26
C LEU A 73 -1.59 5.62 31.16
N TYR A 74 -2.91 5.53 30.94
CA TYR A 74 -3.58 4.23 30.71
C TYR A 74 -3.08 3.54 29.43
N PHE A 75 -2.84 4.30 28.37
CA PHE A 75 -2.25 3.76 27.15
C PHE A 75 -0.83 3.22 27.40
N LEU A 76 0.01 3.93 28.14
CA LEU A 76 1.36 3.48 28.48
C LEU A 76 1.37 2.22 29.35
N LEU A 77 0.47 2.15 30.34
CA LEU A 77 0.26 0.94 31.13
C LEU A 77 -0.19 -0.23 30.25
N PHE A 78 -1.15 0.03 29.37
CA PHE A 78 -1.63 -0.95 28.40
C PHE A 78 -0.52 -1.43 27.47
N LEU A 79 0.30 -0.53 26.92
CA LEU A 79 1.46 -0.84 26.09
C LEU A 79 2.48 -1.70 26.84
N PHE A 80 2.77 -1.40 28.10
CA PHE A 80 3.65 -2.23 28.93
C PHE A 80 3.09 -3.65 29.11
N CYS A 81 1.79 -3.76 29.38
CA CYS A 81 1.14 -5.07 29.49
C CYS A 81 1.20 -5.86 28.17
N ILE A 82 1.11 -5.20 27.00
CA ILE A 82 1.28 -5.86 25.69
C ILE A 82 2.75 -6.29 25.48
N CYS A 83 3.73 -5.49 25.91
CA CYS A 83 5.13 -5.90 25.91
C CYS A 83 5.35 -7.16 26.77
N PHE A 84 4.66 -7.27 27.90
CA PHE A 84 4.72 -8.47 28.74
C PHE A 84 4.04 -9.68 28.08
N ALA A 85 2.92 -9.45 27.39
CA ALA A 85 2.25 -10.48 26.60
C ALA A 85 3.11 -10.97 25.41
N TYR A 86 3.91 -10.10 24.79
CA TYR A 86 4.84 -10.49 23.72
C TYR A 86 5.84 -11.56 24.19
N PHE A 87 6.30 -11.47 25.43
CA PHE A 87 7.15 -12.49 26.07
C PHE A 87 6.36 -13.60 26.76
N SER A 88 5.08 -13.79 26.42
CA SER A 88 4.20 -14.83 26.99
C SER A 88 4.16 -14.79 28.52
N PHE A 89 4.25 -13.59 29.11
CA PHE A 89 4.28 -13.37 30.56
C PHE A 89 5.44 -14.06 31.30
N SER A 90 6.49 -14.46 30.57
CA SER A 90 7.61 -15.23 31.13
C SER A 90 8.73 -14.37 31.70
N SER A 91 8.97 -13.17 31.15
CA SER A 91 10.11 -12.32 31.52
C SER A 91 9.74 -10.85 31.69
N LEU A 92 9.59 -10.44 32.95
CA LEU A 92 9.32 -9.04 33.29
C LEU A 92 10.47 -8.11 32.88
N ASN A 93 11.73 -8.54 33.06
CA ASN A 93 12.92 -7.75 32.71
C ASN A 93 13.00 -7.47 31.20
N GLN A 94 12.83 -8.48 30.35
CA GLN A 94 12.83 -8.30 28.90
C GLN A 94 11.69 -7.37 28.45
N SER A 95 10.54 -7.45 29.13
CA SER A 95 9.38 -6.59 28.86
C SER A 95 9.66 -5.12 29.19
N PHE A 96 10.35 -4.84 30.30
CA PHE A 96 10.81 -3.49 30.64
C PHE A 96 11.82 -2.94 29.63
N LEU A 97 12.76 -3.77 29.15
CA LEU A 97 13.74 -3.36 28.14
C LEU A 97 13.07 -3.00 26.81
N LEU A 98 12.15 -3.83 26.33
CA LEU A 98 11.36 -3.54 25.12
C LEU A 98 10.53 -2.27 25.29
N PHE A 99 9.80 -2.14 26.40
CA PHE A 99 9.01 -0.94 26.71
C PHE A 99 9.89 0.31 26.73
N GLY A 100 11.04 0.27 27.43
CA GLY A 100 12.01 1.36 27.48
C GLY A 100 12.54 1.73 26.09
N LYS A 101 12.82 0.75 25.24
CA LYS A 101 13.25 0.97 23.85
C LYS A 101 12.17 1.65 23.00
N ILE A 102 10.90 1.28 23.19
CA ILE A 102 9.76 1.95 22.53
C ILE A 102 9.65 3.40 23.01
N ILE A 103 9.76 3.65 24.31
CA ILE A 103 9.73 5.02 24.86
C ILE A 103 10.88 5.87 24.28
N TYR A 104 12.08 5.31 24.17
CA TYR A 104 13.23 5.99 23.56
C TYR A 104 12.93 6.49 22.15
N PHE A 105 12.39 5.63 21.28
CA PHE A 105 12.02 6.02 19.91
C PHE A 105 10.82 6.97 19.84
N LEU A 106 9.96 7.01 20.87
CA LEU A 106 8.80 7.91 20.94
C LEU A 106 9.13 9.34 21.36
N ILE A 107 10.26 9.58 22.03
CA ILE A 107 10.63 10.92 22.53
C ILE A 107 10.61 11.95 21.40
N PHE A 108 11.25 11.64 20.27
CA PHE A 108 11.38 12.57 19.15
C PHE A 108 10.03 12.86 18.47
N PRO A 109 9.22 11.87 18.02
CA PRO A 109 7.90 12.12 17.44
C PRO A 109 6.95 12.90 18.36
N VAL A 110 6.99 12.66 19.68
CA VAL A 110 6.15 13.38 20.65
C VAL A 110 6.59 14.84 20.77
N PHE A 111 7.90 15.09 20.92
CA PHE A 111 8.43 16.46 20.98
C PHE A 111 8.16 17.24 19.69
N PHE A 112 8.41 16.58 18.55
CA PHE A 112 8.07 17.08 17.22
C PHE A 112 6.61 17.50 17.14
N PHE A 113 5.68 16.63 17.52
CA PHE A 113 4.24 16.93 17.51
C PHE A 113 3.89 18.18 18.31
N PHE A 114 4.42 18.32 19.53
CA PHE A 114 4.14 19.50 20.36
C PHE A 114 4.67 20.79 19.73
N ILE A 115 5.91 20.80 19.21
CA ILE A 115 6.47 21.98 18.56
C ILE A 115 5.67 22.35 17.32
N ILE A 116 5.39 21.37 16.47
CA ILE A 116 4.69 21.59 15.20
C ILE A 116 3.26 22.07 15.43
N ALA A 117 2.51 21.46 16.36
CA ALA A 117 1.17 21.92 16.71
C ALA A 117 1.19 23.34 17.31
N SER A 118 2.21 23.69 18.09
CA SER A 118 2.38 25.02 18.70
C SER A 118 2.69 26.09 17.68
N PHE A 119 3.63 25.83 16.77
CA PHE A 119 3.96 26.72 15.68
C PHE A 119 2.80 26.89 14.70
N GLY A 120 2.12 25.80 14.38
CA GLY A 120 0.87 25.82 13.63
C GLY A 120 -0.19 26.70 14.29
N LYS A 121 -0.36 26.60 15.61
CA LYS A 121 -1.28 27.45 16.37
C LYS A 121 -0.89 28.92 16.27
N LYS A 122 0.41 29.22 16.39
CA LYS A 122 0.95 30.57 16.19
C LYS A 122 0.55 31.14 14.84
N ILE A 123 0.68 30.37 13.76
CA ILE A 123 0.24 30.76 12.41
C ILE A 123 -1.28 31.00 12.38
N THR A 124 -2.07 30.06 12.92
CA THR A 124 -3.54 30.17 12.86
C THR A 124 -4.11 31.35 13.64
N ASN A 125 -3.42 31.84 14.67
CA ASN A 125 -3.84 33.02 15.42
C ASN A 125 -3.88 34.30 14.56
N PHE A 126 -3.15 34.35 13.45
CA PHE A 126 -3.19 35.45 12.49
C PHE A 126 -4.33 35.33 11.47
N LEU A 127 -5.06 34.20 11.44
CA LEU A 127 -6.12 33.98 10.48
C LEU A 127 -7.42 34.70 10.90
N PRO A 128 -8.06 35.44 9.98
CA PRO A 128 -9.23 36.27 10.30
C PRO A 128 -10.44 35.41 10.67
N LYS A 129 -11.09 35.73 11.79
CA LYS A 129 -12.31 35.04 12.28
C LYS A 129 -12.12 33.54 12.52
N ILE A 130 -10.90 33.10 12.85
CA ILE A 130 -10.59 31.70 13.14
C ILE A 130 -11.41 31.14 14.30
N GLU A 131 -11.77 31.98 15.27
CA GLU A 131 -12.59 31.62 16.45
C GLU A 131 -14.00 31.15 16.09
N THR A 132 -14.48 31.44 14.88
CA THR A 132 -15.79 30.97 14.40
C THR A 132 -15.78 29.48 14.05
N PHE A 133 -14.60 28.84 13.95
CA PHE A 133 -14.46 27.41 13.80
C PHE A 133 -14.40 26.72 15.18
N SER A 134 -14.81 25.45 15.22
CA SER A 134 -14.72 24.62 16.43
C SER A 134 -13.27 24.49 16.93
N GLU A 135 -13.09 24.14 18.20
CA GLU A 135 -11.76 23.84 18.77
C GLU A 135 -11.02 22.75 17.99
N ASN A 136 -11.72 21.69 17.59
CA ASN A 136 -11.12 20.57 16.87
C ASN A 136 -10.69 20.98 15.46
N THR A 137 -11.51 21.74 14.73
CA THR A 137 -11.14 22.26 13.41
C THR A 137 -9.93 23.19 13.51
N ARG A 138 -9.90 24.10 14.50
CA ARG A 138 -8.74 24.97 14.73
C ARG A 138 -7.48 24.19 15.07
N PHE A 139 -7.60 23.14 15.90
CA PHE A 139 -6.48 22.28 16.25
C PHE A 139 -5.94 21.51 15.03
N LEU A 140 -6.81 20.87 14.24
CA LEU A 140 -6.39 20.15 13.04
C LEU A 140 -5.79 21.07 11.98
N LEU A 141 -6.31 22.29 11.84
CA LEU A 141 -5.73 23.32 10.98
C LEU A 141 -4.33 23.72 11.45
N SER A 142 -4.16 23.93 12.76
CA SER A 142 -2.87 24.24 13.37
C SER A 142 -1.87 23.10 13.08
N LEU A 143 -2.25 21.86 13.36
CA LEU A 143 -1.40 20.70 13.16
C LEU A 143 -0.94 20.54 11.70
N ASN A 144 -1.88 20.64 10.74
CA ASN A 144 -1.56 20.52 9.32
C ASN A 144 -0.70 21.68 8.80
N LEU A 145 -0.97 22.92 9.21
CA LEU A 145 -0.16 24.08 8.83
C LEU A 145 1.25 24.02 9.42
N GLY A 146 1.38 23.58 10.68
CA GLY A 146 2.68 23.36 11.28
C GLY A 146 3.48 22.31 10.51
N PHE A 147 2.85 21.17 10.19
CA PHE A 147 3.50 20.06 9.49
C PHE A 147 3.93 20.47 8.08
N PHE A 148 3.01 21.12 7.34
CA PHE A 148 3.32 21.72 6.04
C PHE A 148 4.49 22.70 6.12
N SER A 149 4.52 23.58 7.12
CA SER A 149 5.60 24.57 7.28
C SER A 149 6.95 23.90 7.54
N PHE A 150 6.99 22.86 8.38
CA PHE A 150 8.20 22.11 8.68
C PHE A 150 8.77 21.42 7.43
N VAL A 151 7.93 20.67 6.71
CA VAL A 151 8.36 19.94 5.51
C VAL A 151 8.71 20.89 4.37
N SER A 152 7.99 22.01 4.23
CA SER A 152 8.33 23.05 3.25
C SER A 152 9.69 23.67 3.55
N ALA A 153 9.98 23.98 4.82
CA ALA A 153 11.29 24.47 5.22
C ALA A 153 12.39 23.45 4.89
N LEU A 154 12.21 22.18 5.26
CA LEU A 154 13.14 21.12 4.89
C LEU A 154 13.35 21.06 3.37
N SER A 155 12.27 21.04 2.58
CA SER A 155 12.35 20.97 1.11
C SER A 155 13.16 22.13 0.51
N ILE A 156 12.98 23.35 1.02
CA ILE A 156 13.73 24.54 0.58
C ILE A 156 15.22 24.41 0.91
N PHE A 157 15.59 24.00 2.12
CA PHE A 157 17.01 23.86 2.47
C PHE A 157 17.67 22.65 1.80
N SER A 158 16.94 21.55 1.63
CA SER A 158 17.40 20.37 0.91
C SER A 158 17.69 20.66 -0.56
N PHE A 159 16.97 21.60 -1.19
CA PHE A 159 17.27 22.09 -2.54
C PHE A 159 18.69 22.68 -2.65
N PHE A 160 19.21 23.27 -1.57
CA PHE A 160 20.59 23.77 -1.49
C PHE A 160 21.58 22.75 -0.92
N SER A 161 21.25 21.46 -0.96
CA SER A 161 22.07 20.37 -0.40
C SER A 161 22.37 20.52 1.10
N PHE A 162 21.49 21.20 1.83
CA PHE A 162 21.58 21.35 3.26
C PHE A 162 20.51 20.50 3.94
N TYR A 163 20.71 19.18 3.98
CA TYR A 163 19.82 18.25 4.70
C TYR A 163 20.62 17.43 5.71
N ASN A 164 20.62 17.88 6.97
CA ASN A 164 21.36 17.26 8.06
C ASN A 164 20.63 17.47 9.40
N ILE A 165 21.15 16.82 10.45
CA ILE A 165 20.52 16.85 11.78
C ILE A 165 20.50 18.25 12.42
N PHE A 166 21.51 19.09 12.14
CA PHE A 166 21.57 20.45 12.66
C PHE A 166 20.48 21.34 12.07
N LEU A 167 20.16 21.18 10.78
CA LEU A 167 19.03 21.87 10.17
C LEU A 167 17.72 21.49 10.85
N VAL A 168 17.48 20.18 11.06
CA VAL A 168 16.24 19.69 11.67
C VAL A 168 16.04 20.33 13.05
N PHE A 169 17.04 20.25 13.92
CA PHE A 169 16.95 20.87 15.24
C PHE A 169 16.93 22.40 15.18
N GLY A 170 17.59 23.02 14.20
CA GLY A 170 17.54 24.46 13.95
C GLY A 170 16.12 24.95 13.61
N ILE A 171 15.42 24.26 12.71
CA ILE A 171 14.02 24.57 12.36
C ILE A 171 13.12 24.36 13.58
N LEU A 172 13.26 23.23 14.29
CA LEU A 172 12.43 22.94 15.47
C LEU A 172 12.68 23.95 16.59
N LEU A 173 13.92 24.35 16.83
CA LEU A 173 14.27 25.37 17.81
C LEU A 173 13.69 26.73 17.41
N PHE A 174 13.81 27.12 16.14
CA PHE A 174 13.19 28.35 15.63
C PHE A 174 11.67 28.35 15.81
N PHE A 175 11.01 27.23 15.46
CA PHE A 175 9.56 27.07 15.67
C PHE A 175 9.18 27.15 17.14
N PHE A 176 9.96 26.52 18.02
CA PHE A 176 9.75 26.58 19.47
C PHE A 176 9.92 28.01 20.00
N ILE A 177 10.99 28.73 19.62
CA ILE A 177 11.23 30.12 20.05
C ILE A 177 10.07 31.03 19.64
N LEU A 178 9.57 30.90 18.41
CA LEU A 178 8.45 31.72 17.93
C LEU A 178 7.10 31.38 18.57
N SER A 179 6.94 30.14 19.04
CA SER A 179 5.67 29.62 19.57
C SER A 179 5.73 29.15 21.02
N TYR A 180 6.72 29.60 21.80
CA TYR A 180 6.97 29.10 23.15
C TYR A 180 5.74 29.27 24.07
N LYS A 181 5.01 30.39 23.94
CA LYS A 181 3.78 30.66 24.70
C LYS A 181 2.70 29.63 24.36
N GLU A 182 2.52 29.35 23.07
CA GLU A 182 1.58 28.35 22.58
C GLU A 182 2.00 26.94 23.04
N ALA A 183 3.29 26.62 23.05
CA ALA A 183 3.85 25.35 23.50
C ALA A 183 3.58 25.10 24.99
N PHE A 184 3.92 26.06 25.87
CA PHE A 184 3.58 25.96 27.29
C PHE A 184 2.06 25.92 27.50
N GLY A 185 1.29 26.62 26.67
CA GLY A 185 -0.17 26.55 26.67
C GLY A 185 -0.69 25.14 26.35
N PHE A 186 -0.14 24.47 25.33
CA PHE A 186 -0.51 23.10 24.99
C PHE A 186 -0.12 22.11 26.09
N ILE A 187 1.09 22.22 26.65
CA ILE A 187 1.54 21.40 27.77
C ILE A 187 0.60 21.60 28.98
N LYS A 188 0.23 22.84 29.29
CA LYS A 188 -0.73 23.12 30.37
C LYS A 188 -2.08 22.44 30.09
N ILE A 189 -2.65 22.63 28.89
CA ILE A 189 -3.93 22.02 28.49
C ILE A 189 -3.88 20.50 28.58
N PHE A 190 -2.77 19.87 28.21
CA PHE A 190 -2.56 18.43 28.28
C PHE A 190 -2.78 17.86 29.69
N PHE A 191 -2.30 18.57 30.72
CA PHE A 191 -2.46 18.19 32.12
C PHE A 191 -3.75 18.73 32.76
N THR A 192 -4.25 19.91 32.34
CA THR A 192 -5.35 20.59 33.03
C THR A 192 -6.73 20.38 32.42
N LYS A 193 -6.85 20.07 31.11
CA LYS A 193 -8.16 19.90 30.46
C LYS A 193 -8.81 18.62 30.98
N LYS A 194 -9.95 18.80 31.64
CA LYS A 194 -10.71 17.75 32.30
C LYS A 194 -11.98 17.41 31.51
N ILE A 195 -12.16 16.14 31.19
CA ILE A 195 -13.39 15.56 30.65
C ILE A 195 -14.19 15.05 31.85
N ILE A 196 -15.41 15.57 32.04
CA ILE A 196 -16.26 15.22 33.17
C ILE A 196 -17.44 14.39 32.66
N LEU A 197 -17.63 13.22 33.25
CA LEU A 197 -18.73 12.30 32.93
C LEU A 197 -19.56 12.04 34.18
N GLN A 198 -20.89 11.99 34.03
CA GLN A 198 -21.74 11.55 35.14
C GLN A 198 -21.59 10.03 35.35
N LYS A 199 -21.63 9.57 36.59
CA LYS A 199 -21.48 8.14 36.93
C LYS A 199 -22.53 7.25 36.25
N LYS A 200 -23.77 7.74 36.10
CA LYS A 200 -24.84 7.06 35.35
C LYS A 200 -24.56 6.98 33.85
N GLU A 201 -23.92 8.00 33.28
CA GLU A 201 -23.52 8.01 31.87
C GLU A 201 -22.32 7.10 31.61
N PHE A 202 -21.43 6.91 32.59
CA PHE A 202 -20.23 6.07 32.50
C PHE A 202 -20.50 4.58 32.19
N LEU A 203 -21.69 4.10 32.55
CA LEU A 203 -22.17 2.74 32.24
C LEU A 203 -23.15 2.72 31.06
N SER A 204 -23.39 3.86 30.39
CA SER A 204 -24.26 3.90 29.22
C SER A 204 -23.65 3.13 28.05
N PHE A 205 -24.51 2.52 27.23
CA PHE A 205 -24.09 1.80 26.02
C PHE A 205 -23.17 2.64 25.12
N LYS A 206 -23.44 3.95 25.00
CA LYS A 206 -22.62 4.89 24.23
C LYS A 206 -21.16 4.94 24.71
N ILE A 207 -20.95 5.06 26.02
CA ILE A 207 -19.61 5.18 26.60
C ILE A 207 -18.90 3.82 26.57
N VAL A 208 -19.58 2.76 27.01
CA VAL A 208 -19.00 1.41 27.02
C VAL A 208 -18.60 0.96 25.62
N SER A 209 -19.49 1.13 24.63
CA SER A 209 -19.13 0.81 23.23
C SER A 209 -17.92 1.64 22.77
N SER A 210 -17.90 2.95 23.03
CA SER A 210 -16.76 3.80 22.64
C SER A 210 -15.43 3.38 23.26
N GLU A 211 -15.44 2.97 24.54
CA GLU A 211 -14.24 2.49 25.22
C GLU A 211 -13.75 1.17 24.64
N ILE A 212 -14.65 0.25 24.28
CA ILE A 212 -14.28 -1.00 23.58
C ILE A 212 -13.56 -0.67 22.26
N PHE A 213 -14.10 0.25 21.45
CA PHE A 213 -13.46 0.66 20.19
C PHE A 213 -12.12 1.37 20.40
N TYR A 214 -11.98 2.21 21.43
CA TYR A 214 -10.69 2.83 21.77
C TYR A 214 -9.67 1.81 22.28
N LEU A 215 -10.09 0.81 23.04
CA LEU A 215 -9.20 -0.26 23.50
C LEU A 215 -8.70 -1.11 22.34
N ILE A 216 -9.57 -1.43 21.37
CA ILE A 216 -9.14 -2.13 20.15
C ILE A 216 -8.16 -1.26 19.36
N ALA A 217 -8.41 0.05 19.25
CA ALA A 217 -7.47 0.99 18.63
C ALA A 217 -6.12 1.02 19.37
N PHE A 218 -6.13 1.08 20.71
CA PHE A 218 -4.93 1.06 21.53
C PHE A 218 -4.16 -0.25 21.38
N PHE A 219 -4.87 -1.38 21.26
CA PHE A 219 -4.26 -2.68 20.94
C PHE A 219 -3.50 -2.66 19.62
N MET A 220 -4.11 -2.17 18.55
CA MET A 220 -3.47 -2.04 17.25
C MET A 220 -2.28 -1.08 17.29
N ILE A 221 -2.42 0.05 17.98
CA ILE A 221 -1.34 1.04 18.09
C ILE A 221 -0.15 0.48 18.90
N ALA A 222 -0.43 -0.16 20.03
CA ALA A 222 0.59 -0.72 20.92
C ALA A 222 1.37 -1.87 20.26
N THR A 223 0.67 -2.76 19.57
CA THR A 223 1.29 -3.85 18.81
C THR A 223 2.12 -3.32 17.65
N GLY A 224 1.65 -2.27 16.96
CA GLY A 224 2.44 -1.59 15.93
C GLY A 224 3.78 -1.06 16.46
N PHE A 225 3.79 -0.40 17.62
CA PHE A 225 5.04 0.04 18.25
C PHE A 225 6.01 -1.12 18.51
N ILE A 226 5.51 -2.27 18.99
CA ILE A 226 6.36 -3.43 19.21
C ILE A 226 6.94 -3.93 17.88
N LEU A 227 6.13 -4.02 16.82
CA LEU A 227 6.53 -4.59 15.54
C LEU A 227 7.58 -3.75 14.82
N ILE A 228 7.42 -2.42 14.82
CA ILE A 228 8.33 -1.50 14.13
C ILE A 228 9.66 -1.28 14.87
N VAL A 229 9.81 -1.76 16.12
CA VAL A 229 11.14 -1.89 16.75
C VAL A 229 11.89 -3.03 16.05
N ARG A 230 12.44 -2.73 14.89
CA ARG A 230 13.20 -3.66 14.06
C ARG A 230 14.41 -2.94 13.43
N PRO A 231 15.47 -3.68 13.09
CA PRO A 231 16.73 -3.07 12.67
C PRO A 231 16.75 -2.57 11.22
N PHE A 232 15.84 -3.06 10.37
CA PHE A 232 15.78 -2.72 8.94
C PHE A 232 14.34 -2.85 8.38
N PRO A 233 14.03 -2.24 7.22
CA PRO A 233 12.72 -2.39 6.57
C PRO A 233 12.56 -3.81 6.00
N ILE A 234 11.34 -4.35 5.96
CA ILE A 234 11.10 -5.77 5.60
C ILE A 234 10.04 -5.98 4.52
N GLY A 235 9.27 -4.95 4.21
CA GLY A 235 8.29 -4.97 3.13
C GLY A 235 8.95 -4.82 1.75
N TRP A 236 8.16 -5.00 0.71
CA TRP A 236 8.65 -4.84 -0.66
C TRP A 236 8.83 -3.36 -1.01
N ASP A 237 7.79 -2.56 -0.77
CA ASP A 237 7.82 -1.15 -1.14
C ASP A 237 8.65 -0.32 -0.14
N ASP A 238 8.74 -0.72 1.14
CA ASP A 238 9.61 -0.05 2.10
C ASP A 238 11.10 -0.19 1.71
N LEU A 239 11.57 -1.39 1.36
CA LEU A 239 12.91 -1.68 0.87
C LEU A 239 13.18 -1.10 -0.53
N GLY A 240 12.17 -1.05 -1.40
CA GLY A 240 12.30 -0.53 -2.76
C GLY A 240 12.32 0.99 -2.84
N VAL A 241 11.43 1.64 -2.09
CA VAL A 241 11.07 3.06 -2.26
C VAL A 241 10.90 3.78 -0.92
N TYR A 242 9.93 3.39 -0.07
CA TYR A 242 9.42 4.26 1.00
C TYR A 242 10.35 4.42 2.21
N MET A 243 11.29 3.49 2.44
CA MET A 243 12.37 3.63 3.42
C MET A 243 13.73 3.80 2.75
N ASN A 244 13.88 3.30 1.52
CA ASN A 244 15.07 3.48 0.71
C ASN A 244 15.35 4.95 0.36
N LEU A 245 14.37 5.67 -0.20
CA LEU A 245 14.57 7.09 -0.57
C LEU A 245 14.88 7.97 0.64
N PRO A 246 14.19 7.84 1.81
CA PRO A 246 14.60 8.52 3.04
C PRO A 246 16.01 8.20 3.52
N ASN A 247 16.46 6.94 3.41
CA ASN A 247 17.80 6.54 3.80
C ASN A 247 18.85 7.19 2.90
N LEU A 248 18.63 7.17 1.59
CA LEU A 248 19.54 7.80 0.62
C LEU A 248 19.61 9.31 0.80
N LEU A 249 18.48 9.97 1.09
CA LEU A 249 18.42 11.38 1.44
C LEU A 249 19.30 11.73 2.64
N ALA A 250 19.20 10.93 3.70
CA ALA A 250 19.96 11.16 4.92
C ALA A 250 21.47 10.97 4.69
N ASN A 251 21.86 10.08 3.76
CA ASN A 251 23.26 9.79 3.46
C ASN A 251 23.88 10.78 2.45
N SER A 252 23.12 11.28 1.47
CA SER A 252 23.63 12.17 0.42
C SER A 252 23.59 13.66 0.78
N SER A 253 22.79 14.05 1.78
CA SER A 253 22.48 15.44 2.16
C SER A 253 21.83 16.32 1.07
N ALA A 254 21.58 15.76 -0.12
CA ALA A 254 21.06 16.48 -1.28
C ALA A 254 19.81 15.80 -1.85
N THR A 255 18.83 16.59 -2.28
CA THR A 255 17.65 16.08 -3.00
C THR A 255 17.91 15.79 -4.47
N ALA A 256 19.06 16.23 -5.02
CA ALA A 256 19.40 16.18 -6.45
C ALA A 256 19.37 14.78 -7.11
N SER A 257 19.24 13.71 -6.33
CA SER A 257 19.13 12.32 -6.81
C SER A 257 17.72 11.71 -6.70
N LEU A 258 16.70 12.48 -6.31
CA LEU A 258 15.33 11.99 -6.13
C LEU A 258 14.41 12.44 -7.25
N GLY A 259 14.28 11.70 -8.35
CA GLY A 259 13.37 12.12 -9.44
C GLY A 259 11.88 12.17 -9.05
N GLU A 260 11.47 11.52 -7.97
CA GLU A 260 10.05 11.38 -7.63
C GLU A 260 9.54 12.40 -6.60
N MET A 261 8.23 12.36 -6.33
CA MET A 261 7.60 13.12 -5.24
C MET A 261 8.13 12.67 -3.88
N TYR A 262 8.71 13.60 -3.11
CA TYR A 262 9.56 13.28 -1.96
C TYR A 262 9.15 13.93 -0.62
N SER A 263 8.03 14.66 -0.57
CA SER A 263 7.72 15.48 0.61
C SER A 263 7.55 14.66 1.90
N TRP A 264 6.93 13.49 1.84
CA TRP A 264 6.82 12.63 3.04
C TRP A 264 8.14 11.93 3.34
N GLN A 265 8.92 11.60 2.32
CA GLN A 265 10.22 10.97 2.44
C GLN A 265 11.25 11.89 3.11
N LEU A 266 11.15 13.22 2.92
CA LEU A 266 11.92 14.20 3.70
C LEU A 266 11.59 14.11 5.19
N PHE A 267 10.31 13.97 5.54
CA PHE A 267 9.92 13.82 6.94
C PHE A 267 10.43 12.50 7.53
N THR A 268 10.23 11.38 6.84
CA THR A 268 10.73 10.06 7.27
C THR A 268 12.25 10.02 7.34
N GLY A 269 12.96 10.72 6.44
CA GLY A 269 14.42 10.80 6.38
C GLY A 269 15.04 11.42 7.63
N VAL A 270 14.29 12.25 8.35
CA VAL A 270 14.76 12.81 9.64
C VAL A 270 15.08 11.70 10.63
N GLY A 271 14.34 10.59 10.57
CA GLY A 271 14.61 9.44 11.42
C GLY A 271 15.95 8.78 11.12
N TYR A 272 16.35 8.70 9.86
CA TYR A 272 17.67 8.19 9.47
C TYR A 272 18.81 9.11 9.95
N LEU A 273 18.59 10.43 9.98
CA LEU A 273 19.55 11.39 10.54
C LEU A 273 19.75 11.23 12.05
N LEU A 274 18.83 10.57 12.78
CA LEU A 274 18.97 10.26 14.21
C LEU A 274 19.84 9.02 14.48
N GLY A 275 20.30 8.33 13.43
CA GLY A 275 21.34 7.29 13.52
C GLY A 275 20.86 5.84 13.53
N GLU A 276 19.55 5.58 13.65
CA GLU A 276 18.99 4.22 13.55
C GLU A 276 17.74 4.17 12.66
N PRO A 277 17.56 3.13 11.82
CA PRO A 277 16.37 2.97 10.98
C PRO A 277 15.04 2.98 11.74
N ALA A 278 15.03 2.48 12.98
CA ALA A 278 13.84 2.46 13.82
C ALA A 278 13.25 3.86 14.05
N PHE A 279 14.07 4.93 14.15
CA PHE A 279 13.53 6.29 14.24
C PHE A 279 12.70 6.68 13.01
N ALA A 280 13.13 6.28 11.81
CA ALA A 280 12.39 6.53 10.58
C ALA A 280 11.06 5.75 10.57
N PHE A 281 11.07 4.51 11.07
CA PHE A 281 9.85 3.71 11.21
C PHE A 281 8.86 4.37 12.18
N PHE A 282 9.31 4.86 13.33
CA PHE A 282 8.44 5.56 14.28
C PHE A 282 7.86 6.86 13.70
N LEU A 283 8.63 7.62 12.91
CA LEU A 283 8.12 8.81 12.23
C LEU A 283 7.08 8.47 11.16
N ASN A 284 7.32 7.45 10.33
CA ASN A 284 6.31 7.07 9.34
C ASN A 284 5.06 6.47 10.00
N TYR A 285 5.23 5.65 11.04
CA TYR A 285 4.14 5.10 11.85
C TYR A 285 3.32 6.20 12.53
N PHE A 286 3.93 7.35 12.83
CA PHE A 286 3.22 8.51 13.35
C PHE A 286 2.08 8.96 12.41
N GLY A 287 2.20 8.78 11.09
CA GLY A 287 1.13 9.05 10.13
C GLY A 287 -0.14 8.23 10.37
N TYR A 288 0.00 6.97 10.81
CA TYR A 288 -1.14 6.10 11.18
C TYR A 288 -1.86 6.63 12.44
N ILE A 289 -1.11 7.11 13.43
CA ILE A 289 -1.65 7.72 14.65
C ILE A 289 -2.33 9.05 14.34
N LEU A 290 -1.71 9.90 13.52
CA LEU A 290 -2.27 11.18 13.11
C LEU A 290 -3.56 11.01 12.28
N SER A 291 -3.63 9.97 11.46
CA SER A 291 -4.84 9.57 10.74
C SER A 291 -5.98 9.21 11.69
N PHE A 292 -5.71 8.41 12.72
CA PHE A 292 -6.70 8.07 13.75
C PHE A 292 -7.21 9.33 14.48
N ILE A 293 -6.30 10.19 14.94
CA ILE A 293 -6.65 11.44 15.63
C ILE A 293 -7.49 12.36 14.73
N THR A 294 -7.09 12.49 13.47
CA THR A 294 -7.77 13.37 12.50
C THR A 294 -9.17 12.87 12.18
N LEU A 295 -9.34 11.58 11.92
CA LEU A 295 -10.67 10.99 11.74
C LEU A 295 -11.55 11.19 12.98
N ASN A 296 -11.01 10.91 14.17
CA ASN A 296 -11.76 11.01 15.40
C ASN A 296 -12.25 12.45 15.65
N LEU A 297 -11.37 13.44 15.48
CA LEU A 297 -11.73 14.85 15.67
C LEU A 297 -12.64 15.40 14.55
N ALA A 298 -12.40 15.01 13.29
CA ALA A 298 -13.26 15.41 12.17
C ALA A 298 -14.67 14.85 12.32
N PHE A 299 -14.81 13.56 12.61
CA PHE A 299 -16.11 12.94 12.85
C PHE A 299 -16.79 13.46 14.12
N PHE A 300 -16.02 13.80 15.16
CA PHE A 300 -16.60 14.45 16.34
C PHE A 300 -17.29 15.75 15.97
N ASP A 301 -16.65 16.58 15.14
CA ASP A 301 -17.23 17.85 14.69
C ASP A 301 -18.42 17.65 13.76
N ILE A 302 -18.31 16.77 12.76
CA ILE A 302 -19.38 16.54 11.79
C ILE A 302 -20.63 15.97 12.46
N PHE A 303 -20.47 14.97 13.33
CA PHE A 303 -21.59 14.30 13.99
C PHE A 303 -21.98 14.94 15.32
N LYS A 304 -21.43 16.12 15.64
CA LYS A 304 -21.84 16.90 16.81
C LYS A 304 -23.28 17.36 16.63
N SER A 305 -24.21 16.74 17.35
CA SER A 305 -25.63 17.12 17.32
C SER A 305 -26.16 17.42 18.72
N LYS A 306 -27.22 18.24 18.79
CA LYS A 306 -27.99 18.46 20.03
C LYS A 306 -28.83 17.24 20.42
N GLU A 307 -29.07 16.34 19.46
CA GLU A 307 -29.90 15.16 19.66
C GLU A 307 -29.09 14.06 20.34
N LYS A 308 -29.69 13.37 21.32
CA LYS A 308 -29.03 12.23 21.96
C LYS A 308 -28.93 11.08 20.95
N SER A 309 -27.84 10.33 21.00
CA SER A 309 -27.63 9.11 20.19
C SER A 309 -27.06 8.03 21.10
N PHE A 310 -27.41 6.77 20.81
CA PHE A 310 -26.88 5.59 21.49
C PHE A 310 -25.42 5.29 21.15
N LEU A 311 -24.87 5.89 20.09
CA LEU A 311 -23.53 5.61 19.60
C LEU A 311 -22.61 6.82 19.70
N PHE A 312 -21.32 6.55 19.84
CA PHE A 312 -20.26 7.53 19.67
C PHE A 312 -19.49 7.22 18.39
N LEU A 313 -20.06 7.65 17.27
CA LEU A 313 -19.55 7.39 15.92
C LEU A 313 -18.07 7.74 15.71
N PRO A 314 -17.50 8.81 16.30
CA PRO A 314 -16.09 9.13 16.09
C PRO A 314 -15.16 7.99 16.46
N ALA A 315 -15.35 7.34 17.61
CA ALA A 315 -14.52 6.20 18.02
C ALA A 315 -14.72 4.99 17.10
N ILE A 316 -15.97 4.68 16.74
CA ILE A 316 -16.30 3.51 15.91
C ILE A 316 -15.63 3.65 14.53
N LEU A 317 -15.89 4.76 13.84
CA LEU A 317 -15.44 4.97 12.47
C LEU A 317 -13.91 5.17 12.39
N SER A 318 -13.29 5.83 13.37
CA SER A 318 -11.83 5.94 13.41
C SER A 318 -11.16 4.59 13.64
N THR A 319 -11.72 3.74 14.53
CA THR A 319 -11.20 2.38 14.79
C THR A 319 -11.37 1.47 13.58
N VAL A 320 -12.47 1.61 12.82
CA VAL A 320 -12.67 0.84 11.57
C VAL A 320 -11.51 1.07 10.59
N PHE A 321 -11.15 2.32 10.31
CA PHE A 321 -10.09 2.62 9.33
C PHE A 321 -8.75 2.00 9.73
N ILE A 322 -8.32 2.22 10.97
CA ILE A 322 -7.05 1.68 11.45
C ILE A 322 -7.08 0.14 11.56
N GLY A 323 -8.26 -0.43 11.79
CA GLY A 323 -8.47 -1.88 11.85
C GLY A 323 -8.51 -2.58 10.50
N LEU A 324 -8.55 -1.86 9.36
CA LEU A 324 -8.47 -2.51 8.06
C LEU A 324 -7.15 -3.30 7.96
N PRO A 325 -7.18 -4.59 7.56
CA PRO A 325 -5.96 -5.40 7.47
C PRO A 325 -4.88 -4.76 6.59
N MET A 326 -5.27 -4.16 5.48
CA MET A 326 -4.41 -3.33 4.62
C MET A 326 -3.76 -2.16 5.39
N SER A 327 -4.52 -1.47 6.24
CA SER A 327 -4.03 -0.33 7.02
C SER A 327 -3.02 -0.76 8.08
N ILE A 328 -3.26 -1.90 8.73
CA ILE A 328 -2.32 -2.55 9.65
C ILE A 328 -1.05 -2.97 8.90
N PHE A 329 -1.19 -3.62 7.74
CA PHE A 329 -0.06 -4.08 6.94
C PHE A 329 0.84 -2.91 6.49
N HIS A 330 0.22 -1.84 5.95
CA HIS A 330 0.93 -0.67 5.45
C HIS A 330 1.53 0.22 6.53
N SER A 331 1.12 0.06 7.79
CA SER A 331 1.69 0.81 8.92
C SER A 331 2.80 0.06 9.65
N MET A 332 2.80 -1.29 9.62
CA MET A 332 3.69 -2.08 10.48
C MET A 332 4.61 -3.05 9.72
N LYS A 333 4.21 -3.55 8.54
CA LYS A 333 5.02 -4.52 7.76
C LYS A 333 5.70 -3.84 6.59
N ASP A 334 4.91 -3.35 5.65
CA ASP A 334 5.38 -2.66 4.45
C ASP A 334 5.05 -1.18 4.58
N MET A 335 5.95 -0.43 5.21
CA MET A 335 5.66 0.90 5.73
C MET A 335 5.50 1.94 4.62
N LYS A 336 4.28 2.12 4.12
CA LYS A 336 3.96 3.07 3.05
C LYS A 336 3.67 4.47 3.58
N LEU A 337 3.82 5.47 2.72
CA LEU A 337 3.48 6.87 3.02
C LEU A 337 1.96 7.15 3.03
N ASP A 338 1.14 6.20 2.57
CA ASP A 338 -0.30 6.39 2.35
C ASP A 338 -1.07 6.76 3.64
N GLN A 339 -0.59 6.33 4.80
CA GLN A 339 -1.17 6.72 6.11
C GLN A 339 -0.92 8.20 6.42
N GLY A 340 0.27 8.72 6.08
CA GLY A 340 0.57 10.14 6.18
C GLY A 340 -0.25 10.97 5.20
N LEU A 341 -0.41 10.46 3.97
CA LEU A 341 -1.27 11.09 2.96
C LEU A 341 -2.74 11.12 3.40
N PHE A 342 -3.24 10.04 4.00
CA PHE A 342 -4.60 9.97 4.49
C PHE A 342 -4.88 10.98 5.61
N PHE A 343 -3.94 11.19 6.53
CA PHE A 343 -4.00 12.24 7.55
C PHE A 343 -4.27 13.62 6.92
N ILE A 344 -3.47 14.00 5.93
CA ILE A 344 -3.55 15.32 5.28
C ILE A 344 -4.83 15.44 4.44
N THR A 345 -5.10 14.44 3.59
CA THR A 345 -6.24 14.48 2.66
C THR A 345 -7.59 14.43 3.38
N THR A 346 -7.70 13.67 4.47
CA THR A 346 -8.89 13.67 5.34
C THR A 346 -9.17 15.06 5.90
N PHE A 347 -8.13 15.74 6.42
CA PHE A 347 -8.29 17.10 6.93
C PHE A 347 -8.68 18.09 5.83
N ILE A 348 -8.06 18.01 4.64
CA ILE A 348 -8.40 18.87 3.50
C ILE A 348 -9.89 18.78 3.17
N VAL A 349 -10.42 17.56 3.00
CA VAL A 349 -11.81 17.35 2.62
C VAL A 349 -12.75 17.80 3.74
N PHE A 350 -12.45 17.45 4.99
CA PHE A 350 -13.21 17.93 6.16
C PHE A 350 -13.23 19.46 6.26
N PHE A 351 -12.09 20.11 6.10
CA PHE A 351 -11.97 21.56 6.21
C PHE A 351 -12.67 22.29 5.06
N LEU A 352 -12.62 21.72 3.84
CA LEU A 352 -13.40 22.19 2.70
C LEU A 352 -14.90 22.11 2.98
N TYR A 353 -15.40 21.03 3.57
CA TYR A 353 -16.81 20.92 3.94
C TYR A 353 -17.21 21.98 4.97
N ASN A 354 -16.39 22.24 5.98
CA ASN A 354 -16.65 23.30 6.96
C ASN A 354 -16.63 24.70 6.31
N TYR A 355 -15.69 24.96 5.39
CA TYR A 355 -15.62 26.20 4.61
C TYR A 355 -16.89 26.44 3.80
N LEU A 356 -17.30 25.44 3.00
CA LEU A 356 -18.50 25.52 2.16
C LEU A 356 -19.78 25.58 3.00
N GLN A 357 -19.82 24.91 4.15
CA GLN A 357 -20.96 24.97 5.07
C GLN A 357 -21.16 26.38 5.63
N LYS A 358 -20.08 27.07 6.02
CA LYS A 358 -20.18 28.48 6.47
C LYS A 358 -20.70 29.38 5.36
N ILE A 359 -20.25 29.20 4.11
CA ILE A 359 -20.77 29.96 2.96
C ILE A 359 -22.26 29.66 2.74
N PHE A 360 -22.66 28.39 2.81
CA PHE A 360 -24.06 27.98 2.67
C PHE A 360 -24.95 28.63 3.74
N LYS A 361 -24.45 28.73 4.98
CA LYS A 361 -25.11 29.43 6.10
C LYS A 361 -25.06 30.96 6.00
N LYS A 362 -24.49 31.50 4.92
CA LYS A 362 -24.28 32.94 4.70
C LYS A 362 -23.42 33.59 5.80
N GLU A 363 -22.58 32.80 6.47
CA GLU A 363 -21.58 33.32 7.40
C GLU A 363 -20.44 33.97 6.60
N GLU A 364 -19.90 35.08 7.11
CA GLU A 364 -18.78 35.75 6.48
C GLU A 364 -17.49 34.98 6.73
N ILE A 365 -16.82 34.56 5.66
CA ILE A 365 -15.60 33.74 5.72
C ILE A 365 -14.55 34.26 4.74
N SER A 366 -13.30 34.33 5.21
CA SER A 366 -12.18 34.81 4.39
C SER A 366 -11.77 33.77 3.35
N LYS A 367 -11.42 34.24 2.14
CA LYS A 367 -10.91 33.39 1.05
C LYS A 367 -9.52 32.82 1.33
N ILE A 368 -8.82 33.31 2.36
CA ILE A 368 -7.52 32.75 2.79
C ILE A 368 -7.63 31.27 3.17
N TYR A 369 -8.79 30.84 3.69
CA TYR A 369 -9.00 29.44 4.03
C TYR A 369 -9.02 28.54 2.79
N LEU A 370 -9.57 29.03 1.68
CA LEU A 370 -9.54 28.31 0.41
C LEU A 370 -8.12 28.28 -0.20
N PHE A 371 -7.34 29.35 -0.02
CA PHE A 371 -5.93 29.36 -0.37
C PHE A 371 -5.14 28.32 0.44
N ILE A 372 -5.38 28.22 1.76
CA ILE A 372 -4.78 27.20 2.63
C ILE A 372 -5.18 25.79 2.21
N ILE A 373 -6.45 25.57 1.85
CA ILE A 373 -6.91 24.29 1.28
C ILE A 373 -6.09 23.98 0.01
N GLY A 374 -5.90 24.96 -0.88
CA GLY A 374 -5.03 24.83 -2.05
C GLY A 374 -3.59 24.47 -1.71
N LEU A 375 -2.98 25.15 -0.73
CA LEU A 375 -1.62 24.87 -0.27
C LEU A 375 -1.47 23.42 0.22
N LEU A 376 -2.42 22.95 1.03
CA LEU A 376 -2.40 21.59 1.56
C LEU A 376 -2.66 20.54 0.47
N VAL A 377 -3.49 20.85 -0.54
CA VAL A 377 -3.69 19.98 -1.70
C VAL A 377 -2.42 19.88 -2.55
N GLY A 378 -1.72 20.99 -2.79
CA GLY A 378 -0.40 20.96 -3.44
C GLY A 378 0.61 20.15 -2.61
N PHE A 379 0.54 20.24 -1.29
CA PHE A 379 1.38 19.45 -0.41
C PHE A 379 1.08 17.95 -0.52
N ALA A 380 -0.20 17.54 -0.52
CA ALA A 380 -0.62 16.17 -0.77
C ALA A 380 -0.15 15.65 -2.14
N PHE A 381 -0.22 16.50 -3.18
CA PHE A 381 0.30 16.18 -4.51
C PHE A 381 1.81 15.95 -4.51
N SER A 382 2.58 16.74 -3.76
CA SER A 382 4.04 16.54 -3.60
C SER A 382 4.43 15.31 -2.77
N ILE A 383 3.46 14.66 -2.10
CA ILE A 383 3.64 13.37 -1.42
C ILE A 383 3.36 12.22 -2.39
N LYS A 384 2.27 12.31 -3.17
CA LYS A 384 1.88 11.27 -4.12
C LYS A 384 1.02 11.80 -5.26
N PHE A 385 1.35 11.38 -6.48
CA PHE A 385 0.71 11.83 -7.72
C PHE A 385 -0.79 11.50 -7.76
N THR A 386 -1.20 10.40 -7.14
CA THR A 386 -2.61 9.98 -7.07
C THR A 386 -3.50 11.01 -6.36
N SER A 387 -2.93 11.97 -5.63
CA SER A 387 -3.65 13.15 -5.12
C SER A 387 -4.22 14.05 -6.24
N LEU A 388 -3.91 13.78 -7.50
CA LEU A 388 -4.63 14.36 -8.64
C LEU A 388 -6.15 14.10 -8.55
N PHE A 389 -6.57 12.94 -8.04
CA PHE A 389 -8.00 12.63 -7.82
C PHE A 389 -8.64 13.62 -6.84
N LEU A 390 -7.88 14.07 -5.83
CA LEU A 390 -8.31 15.07 -4.86
C LEU A 390 -8.49 16.44 -5.53
N ILE A 391 -7.54 16.87 -6.37
CA ILE A 391 -7.62 18.13 -7.13
C ILE A 391 -8.88 18.16 -8.00
N ILE A 392 -9.08 17.11 -8.81
CA ILE A 392 -10.21 17.04 -9.75
C ILE A 392 -11.55 17.01 -9.01
N SER A 393 -11.63 16.26 -7.92
CA SER A 393 -12.84 16.15 -7.10
C SER A 393 -13.18 17.46 -6.38
N ILE A 394 -12.19 18.21 -5.87
CA ILE A 394 -12.42 19.53 -5.26
C ILE A 394 -12.89 20.54 -6.32
N LEU A 395 -12.27 20.59 -7.49
CA LEU A 395 -12.69 21.50 -8.57
C LEU A 395 -14.10 21.17 -9.06
N SER A 396 -14.43 19.89 -9.18
CA SER A 396 -15.79 19.42 -9.49
C SER A 396 -16.78 19.86 -8.41
N LEU A 397 -16.42 19.71 -7.13
CA LEU A 397 -17.26 20.10 -6.00
C LEU A 397 -17.49 21.62 -5.94
N LEU A 398 -16.45 22.45 -6.15
CA LEU A 398 -16.58 23.90 -6.20
C LEU A 398 -17.48 24.33 -7.37
N SER A 399 -17.34 23.68 -8.52
CA SER A 399 -18.20 23.93 -9.69
C SER A 399 -19.65 23.55 -9.42
N PHE A 400 -19.88 22.41 -8.77
CA PHE A 400 -21.21 21.98 -8.32
C PHE A 400 -21.82 22.94 -7.30
N PHE A 401 -21.04 23.36 -6.30
CA PHE A 401 -21.52 24.22 -5.22
C PHE A 401 -21.94 25.61 -5.72
N TYR A 402 -21.19 26.22 -6.64
CA TYR A 402 -21.48 27.57 -7.13
C TYR A 402 -22.43 27.65 -8.31
N LEU A 403 -22.39 26.66 -9.21
CA LEU A 403 -23.06 26.70 -10.51
C LEU A 403 -24.05 25.54 -10.70
N GLY A 404 -24.24 24.69 -9.68
CA GLY A 404 -25.13 23.53 -9.73
C GLY A 404 -24.66 22.44 -10.69
N PHE A 405 -25.60 21.61 -11.16
CA PHE A 405 -25.31 20.51 -12.08
C PHE A 405 -24.67 20.96 -13.40
N PHE A 406 -25.06 22.13 -13.91
CA PHE A 406 -24.49 22.66 -15.16
C PHE A 406 -23.00 22.97 -15.02
N GLY A 407 -22.57 23.61 -13.92
CA GLY A 407 -21.14 23.82 -13.70
C GLY A 407 -20.38 22.54 -13.37
N PHE A 408 -21.00 21.59 -12.65
CA PHE A 408 -20.39 20.29 -12.38
C PHE A 408 -20.05 19.55 -13.67
N PHE A 409 -21.03 19.33 -14.55
CA PHE A 409 -20.78 18.69 -15.85
C PHE A 409 -19.92 19.57 -16.75
N GLY A 410 -20.12 20.89 -16.74
CA GLY A 410 -19.31 21.82 -17.50
C GLY A 410 -17.81 21.70 -17.19
N PHE A 411 -17.44 21.62 -15.91
CA PHE A 411 -16.06 21.37 -15.49
C PHE A 411 -15.56 20.00 -15.96
N LEU A 412 -16.34 18.92 -15.80
CA LEU A 412 -15.92 17.58 -16.20
C LEU A 412 -15.68 17.47 -17.71
N PHE A 413 -16.50 18.12 -18.53
CA PHE A 413 -16.30 18.17 -19.99
C PHE A 413 -15.05 18.97 -20.38
N ILE A 414 -14.76 20.10 -19.71
CA ILE A 414 -13.51 20.85 -19.91
C ILE A 414 -12.31 20.02 -19.48
N PHE A 415 -12.38 19.38 -18.31
CA PHE A 415 -11.34 18.50 -17.81
C PHE A 415 -11.04 17.37 -18.81
N PHE A 416 -12.10 16.71 -19.31
CA PHE A 416 -11.98 15.66 -20.32
C PHE A 416 -11.32 16.16 -21.61
N ALA A 417 -11.69 17.35 -22.08
CA ALA A 417 -11.07 17.95 -23.26
C ALA A 417 -9.58 18.24 -23.06
N VAL A 418 -9.20 18.86 -21.93
CA VAL A 418 -7.81 19.20 -21.62
C VAL A 418 -6.94 17.95 -21.48
N PHE A 419 -7.43 16.92 -20.78
CA PHE A 419 -6.69 15.68 -20.59
C PHE A 419 -6.52 14.90 -21.90
N THR A 420 -7.52 14.94 -22.78
CA THR A 420 -7.46 14.28 -24.09
C THR A 420 -6.50 15.00 -25.04
N ILE A 421 -6.54 16.34 -25.10
CA ILE A 421 -5.60 17.14 -25.92
C ILE A 421 -4.16 16.98 -25.43
N GLY A 422 -3.95 16.97 -24.12
CA GLY A 422 -2.62 16.84 -23.52
C GLY A 422 -2.09 15.41 -23.45
N ASN A 423 -2.83 14.40 -23.95
CA ASN A 423 -2.53 12.97 -23.79
C ASN A 423 -2.18 12.58 -22.33
N LEU A 424 -2.84 13.22 -21.36
CA LEU A 424 -2.55 13.06 -19.94
C LEU A 424 -3.19 11.78 -19.35
N TRP A 425 -4.12 11.17 -20.09
CA TRP A 425 -4.77 9.91 -19.70
C TRP A 425 -3.80 8.75 -19.52
N GLN A 426 -2.75 8.68 -20.36
CA GLN A 426 -1.73 7.63 -20.27
C GLN A 426 -0.96 7.69 -18.93
N ILE A 427 -0.74 8.90 -18.39
CA ILE A 427 -0.09 9.09 -17.08
C ILE A 427 -0.99 8.56 -15.94
N MET A 428 -2.31 8.57 -16.15
CA MET A 428 -3.30 7.99 -15.23
C MET A 428 -3.59 6.51 -15.52
N ASN A 429 -2.86 5.87 -16.45
CA ASN A 429 -3.10 4.52 -16.94
C ASN A 429 -4.51 4.31 -17.55
N ILE A 430 -5.08 5.35 -18.15
CA ILE A 430 -6.40 5.30 -18.80
C ILE A 430 -6.20 5.25 -20.31
N ALA A 431 -6.78 4.22 -20.96
CA ALA A 431 -6.63 3.97 -22.39
C ALA A 431 -7.63 4.78 -23.24
N ILE A 432 -7.44 6.10 -23.31
CA ILE A 432 -8.21 7.00 -24.18
C ILE A 432 -7.30 7.54 -25.27
N ASN A 433 -7.65 7.29 -26.53
CA ASN A 433 -6.93 7.84 -27.68
C ASN A 433 -7.29 9.31 -27.86
N GLY A 434 -6.28 10.15 -28.07
CA GLY A 434 -6.46 11.57 -28.32
C GLY A 434 -7.19 11.82 -29.64
N ASN A 435 -8.42 12.32 -29.59
CA ASN A 435 -9.16 12.79 -30.76
C ASN A 435 -9.47 14.29 -30.60
N LEU A 436 -8.89 15.11 -31.47
CA LEU A 436 -9.01 16.57 -31.42
C LEU A 436 -10.47 17.02 -31.57
N TYR A 437 -11.25 16.42 -32.46
CA TYR A 437 -12.65 16.78 -32.70
C TYR A 437 -13.51 16.51 -31.47
N ILE A 438 -13.35 15.33 -30.86
CA ILE A 438 -14.06 14.97 -29.62
C ILE A 438 -13.68 15.93 -28.50
N SER A 439 -12.40 16.31 -28.42
CA SER A 439 -11.91 17.22 -27.39
C SER A 439 -12.46 18.64 -27.56
N VAL A 440 -12.48 19.17 -28.79
CA VAL A 440 -13.07 20.49 -29.08
C VAL A 440 -14.56 20.48 -28.80
N PHE A 441 -15.28 19.43 -29.20
CA PHE A 441 -16.70 19.27 -28.91
C PHE A 441 -16.99 19.25 -27.40
N ALA A 442 -16.23 18.45 -26.64
CA ALA A 442 -16.33 18.42 -25.18
C ALA A 442 -16.01 19.79 -24.56
N PHE A 443 -15.00 20.49 -25.05
CA PHE A 443 -14.64 21.82 -24.56
C PHE A 443 -15.76 22.85 -24.78
N VAL A 444 -16.34 22.89 -25.99
CA VAL A 444 -17.45 23.79 -26.33
C VAL A 444 -18.70 23.49 -25.49
N ILE A 445 -19.06 22.21 -25.33
CA ILE A 445 -20.16 21.81 -24.44
C ILE A 445 -19.86 22.23 -23.00
N GLY A 446 -18.64 21.98 -22.53
CA GLY A 446 -18.23 22.29 -21.17
C GLY A 446 -18.35 23.79 -20.85
N ILE A 447 -17.85 24.64 -21.75
CA ILE A 447 -17.99 26.10 -21.66
C ILE A 447 -19.47 26.52 -21.69
N THR A 448 -20.26 25.95 -22.61
CA THR A 448 -21.69 26.26 -22.74
C THR A 448 -22.45 25.92 -21.45
N LEU A 449 -22.19 24.76 -20.85
CA LEU A 449 -22.78 24.35 -19.58
C LEU A 449 -22.33 25.26 -18.42
N ILE A 450 -21.06 25.66 -18.37
CA ILE A 450 -20.59 26.65 -17.40
C ILE A 450 -21.35 27.98 -17.57
N PHE A 451 -21.53 28.49 -18.80
CA PHE A 451 -22.32 29.70 -19.05
C PHE A 451 -23.78 29.56 -18.63
N ILE A 452 -24.42 28.42 -18.89
CA ILE A 452 -25.79 28.15 -18.41
C ILE A 452 -25.83 28.13 -16.87
N GLY A 453 -24.85 27.50 -16.22
CA GLY A 453 -24.73 27.46 -14.76
C GLY A 453 -24.53 28.86 -14.15
N ILE A 454 -23.73 29.70 -14.81
CA ILE A 454 -23.51 31.10 -14.46
C ILE A 454 -24.80 31.90 -14.59
N TYR A 455 -25.48 31.78 -15.73
CA TYR A 455 -26.72 32.50 -16.00
C TYR A 455 -27.80 32.19 -14.94
N LYS A 456 -27.93 30.91 -14.56
CA LYS A 456 -28.90 30.49 -13.54
C LYS A 456 -28.57 30.94 -12.12
N ASN A 457 -27.30 30.90 -11.71
CA ASN A 457 -26.91 31.12 -10.32
C ASN A 457 -26.32 32.51 -10.02
N LYS A 458 -26.02 33.32 -11.05
CA LYS A 458 -25.42 34.67 -10.95
C LYS A 458 -24.12 34.74 -10.14
N ASN A 459 -23.36 33.63 -10.06
CA ASN A 459 -22.19 33.47 -9.19
C ASN A 459 -20.82 33.46 -9.90
N LEU A 460 -20.71 33.89 -11.17
CA LEU A 460 -19.48 33.80 -11.97
C LEU A 460 -18.23 34.36 -11.27
N LYS A 461 -18.30 35.63 -10.84
CA LYS A 461 -17.15 36.32 -10.22
C LYS A 461 -16.67 35.58 -8.97
N LYS A 462 -17.60 35.00 -8.21
CA LYS A 462 -17.28 34.25 -6.99
C LYS A 462 -16.64 32.91 -7.33
N TYR A 463 -17.25 32.14 -8.24
CA TYR A 463 -16.72 30.86 -8.72
C TYR A 463 -15.29 31.00 -9.26
N PHE A 464 -15.07 31.89 -10.23
CA PHE A 464 -13.76 32.06 -10.85
C PHE A 464 -12.71 32.54 -9.84
N SER A 465 -13.06 33.51 -8.99
CA SER A 465 -12.16 34.00 -7.94
C SER A 465 -11.73 32.88 -6.99
N GLU A 466 -12.64 32.00 -6.60
CA GLU A 466 -12.35 30.92 -5.65
C GLU A 466 -11.53 29.80 -6.29
N VAL A 467 -11.85 29.41 -7.53
CA VAL A 467 -11.03 28.45 -8.29
C VAL A 467 -9.60 28.98 -8.48
N CYS A 468 -9.43 30.24 -8.86
CA CYS A 468 -8.10 30.83 -9.01
C CYS A 468 -7.32 30.86 -7.68
N ILE A 469 -7.97 31.22 -6.56
CA ILE A 469 -7.32 31.24 -5.24
C ILE A 469 -6.91 29.84 -4.80
N PHE A 470 -7.75 28.83 -5.04
CA PHE A 470 -7.44 27.44 -4.78
C PHE A 470 -6.23 26.96 -5.60
N LEU A 471 -6.23 27.21 -6.92
CA LEU A 471 -5.12 26.84 -7.81
C LEU A 471 -3.82 27.59 -7.48
N LEU A 472 -3.92 28.87 -7.08
CA LEU A 472 -2.76 29.64 -6.62
C LEU A 472 -2.12 29.03 -5.38
N GLY A 473 -2.94 28.54 -4.44
CA GLY A 473 -2.45 27.79 -3.28
C GLY A 473 -1.70 26.51 -3.68
N ILE A 474 -2.26 25.72 -4.61
CA ILE A 474 -1.59 24.52 -5.13
C ILE A 474 -0.24 24.88 -5.74
N PHE A 475 -0.23 25.88 -6.63
CA PHE A 475 0.98 26.31 -7.33
C PHE A 475 2.08 26.75 -6.36
N LEU A 476 1.74 27.58 -5.36
CA LEU A 476 2.73 28.05 -4.39
C LEU A 476 3.34 26.91 -3.56
N SER A 477 2.54 25.92 -3.18
CA SER A 477 2.99 24.74 -2.45
C SER A 477 3.95 23.87 -3.28
N LEU A 478 3.68 23.73 -4.57
CA LEU A 478 4.50 22.95 -5.49
C LEU A 478 5.74 23.68 -6.01
N LEU A 479 5.86 25.00 -5.77
CA LEU A 479 6.93 25.83 -6.32
C LEU A 479 8.34 25.28 -6.04
N PRO A 480 8.71 24.83 -4.82
CA PRO A 480 10.05 24.31 -4.57
C PRO A 480 10.36 23.05 -5.40
N TRP A 481 9.39 22.13 -5.48
CA TRP A 481 9.52 20.88 -6.22
C TRP A 481 9.56 21.11 -7.74
N LEU A 482 8.65 21.94 -8.27
CA LEU A 482 8.61 22.30 -9.69
C LEU A 482 9.89 23.02 -10.13
N SER A 483 10.38 23.96 -9.32
CA SER A 483 11.59 24.72 -9.63
C SER A 483 12.81 23.80 -9.70
N ARG A 484 12.91 22.84 -8.77
CA ARG A 484 13.97 21.84 -8.81
C ARG A 484 13.91 21.01 -10.08
N ASN A 485 12.76 20.40 -10.38
CA ASN A 485 12.63 19.54 -11.56
C ASN A 485 12.89 20.31 -12.85
N PHE A 486 12.46 21.57 -12.92
CA PHE A 486 12.75 22.46 -14.04
C PHE A 486 14.25 22.69 -14.22
N VAL A 487 14.98 22.99 -13.14
CA VAL A 487 16.45 23.19 -13.17
C VAL A 487 17.17 21.93 -13.62
N GLU A 488 16.71 20.74 -13.20
CA GLU A 488 17.35 19.46 -13.54
C GLU A 488 17.18 19.06 -15.02
N ILE A 489 16.06 19.42 -15.65
CA ILE A 489 15.76 19.00 -17.02
C ILE A 489 16.12 20.06 -18.07
N TYR A 490 16.42 21.30 -17.65
CA TYR A 490 16.77 22.38 -18.57
C TYR A 490 18.04 22.03 -19.38
N PRO A 491 18.07 22.22 -20.72
CA PRO A 491 17.07 22.90 -21.57
C PRO A 491 15.94 22.00 -22.11
N ASN A 492 15.98 20.69 -21.89
CA ASN A 492 15.07 19.70 -22.46
C ASN A 492 13.77 19.57 -21.65
N ILE A 493 12.96 20.64 -21.63
CA ILE A 493 11.71 20.70 -20.87
C ILE A 493 10.67 19.76 -21.49
N SER A 494 10.17 18.81 -20.69
CA SER A 494 9.05 17.93 -21.04
C SER A 494 8.10 17.77 -19.86
N MET A 495 6.82 17.46 -20.11
CA MET A 495 5.85 17.25 -19.02
C MET A 495 6.27 16.10 -18.10
N ASN A 496 6.79 15.01 -18.67
CA ASN A 496 7.31 13.89 -17.88
C ASN A 496 8.55 14.30 -17.08
N GLY A 497 9.45 15.10 -17.65
CA GLY A 497 10.60 15.65 -16.92
C GLY A 497 10.21 16.61 -15.79
N LEU A 498 9.17 17.43 -15.97
CA LEU A 498 8.66 18.30 -14.91
C LEU A 498 8.03 17.52 -13.75
N LEU A 499 7.40 16.38 -14.04
CA LEU A 499 6.78 15.51 -13.04
C LEU A 499 7.75 14.53 -12.37
N LYS A 500 8.83 14.11 -13.06
CA LYS A 500 9.75 13.06 -12.58
C LYS A 500 11.21 13.49 -12.46
N GLY A 501 11.51 14.76 -12.69
CA GLY A 501 12.89 15.26 -12.74
C GLY A 501 13.78 14.49 -13.72
N ASN A 502 15.09 14.51 -13.47
CA ASN A 502 16.03 13.62 -14.16
C ASN A 502 16.36 12.42 -13.28
N LEU A 503 15.68 11.29 -13.50
CA LEU A 503 16.03 10.03 -12.83
C LEU A 503 17.46 9.63 -13.22
N GLN A 504 18.35 9.55 -12.23
CA GLN A 504 19.77 9.23 -12.40
C GLN A 504 20.07 7.74 -12.59
N ASN A 505 19.04 6.89 -12.71
CA ASN A 505 19.22 5.46 -12.96
C ASN A 505 20.12 5.20 -14.19
N PRO A 506 20.85 4.07 -14.25
CA PRO A 506 21.65 3.72 -15.41
C PRO A 506 20.75 3.72 -16.66
N LYS A 507 21.06 4.56 -17.64
CA LYS A 507 20.35 4.57 -18.93
C LYS A 507 21.19 3.72 -19.90
N PRO A 508 20.76 2.49 -20.23
CA PRO A 508 21.55 1.64 -21.10
C PRO A 508 21.59 2.27 -22.50
N ASN A 509 22.78 2.43 -23.08
CA ASN A 509 22.91 2.94 -24.44
C ASN A 509 22.81 1.77 -25.44
N LEU A 510 21.67 1.66 -26.13
CA LEU A 510 21.43 0.60 -27.11
C LEU A 510 22.39 0.68 -28.31
N GLU A 511 22.96 1.85 -28.62
CA GLU A 511 23.96 2.02 -29.68
C GLU A 511 25.24 1.20 -29.44
N ASN A 512 25.48 0.78 -28.19
CA ASN A 512 26.61 -0.08 -27.85
C ASN A 512 26.42 -1.55 -28.30
N ILE A 513 25.19 -1.94 -28.68
CA ILE A 513 24.85 -3.32 -29.04
C ILE A 513 24.08 -3.45 -30.36
N TYR A 514 23.50 -2.36 -30.87
CA TYR A 514 22.71 -2.34 -32.10
C TYR A 514 23.01 -1.09 -32.94
N SER A 515 22.86 -1.20 -34.25
CA SER A 515 22.80 -0.05 -35.16
C SER A 515 21.52 0.78 -34.95
N PRO A 516 21.51 2.07 -35.35
CA PRO A 516 20.31 2.92 -35.26
C PRO A 516 19.09 2.31 -35.97
N GLU A 517 19.28 1.64 -37.11
CA GLU A 517 18.21 0.98 -37.86
C GLU A 517 17.60 -0.19 -37.09
N GLU A 518 18.43 -1.05 -36.50
CA GLU A 518 17.99 -2.19 -35.68
C GLU A 518 17.25 -1.72 -34.41
N ILE A 519 17.67 -0.61 -33.81
CA ILE A 519 16.99 -0.01 -32.66
C ILE A 519 15.56 0.40 -33.05
N VAL A 520 15.40 1.06 -34.20
CA VAL A 520 14.08 1.46 -34.71
C VAL A 520 13.21 0.22 -34.99
N GLU A 521 13.76 -0.82 -35.59
CA GLU A 521 13.03 -2.07 -35.85
C GLU A 521 12.59 -2.76 -34.54
N LYS A 522 13.50 -2.92 -33.57
CA LYS A 522 13.18 -3.48 -32.25
C LYS A 522 12.12 -2.67 -31.52
N ASN A 523 12.20 -1.35 -31.58
CA ASN A 523 11.20 -0.47 -30.98
C ASN A 523 9.83 -0.61 -31.66
N LYS A 524 9.77 -0.81 -32.98
CA LYS A 524 8.52 -1.10 -33.71
C LYS A 524 7.94 -2.45 -33.32
N ILE A 525 8.76 -3.51 -33.27
CA ILE A 525 8.32 -4.86 -32.84
C ILE A 525 7.78 -4.81 -31.41
N LYS A 526 8.49 -4.12 -30.51
CA LYS A 526 8.06 -3.90 -29.14
C LYS A 526 6.74 -3.13 -29.05
N ALA A 527 6.58 -2.05 -29.81
CA ALA A 527 5.34 -1.29 -29.84
C ALA A 527 4.18 -2.16 -30.35
N LYS A 528 4.39 -2.91 -31.43
CA LYS A 528 3.39 -3.83 -32.00
C LYS A 528 2.99 -4.94 -31.02
N ARG A 529 3.95 -5.59 -30.37
CA ARG A 529 3.68 -6.59 -29.30
C ARG A 529 2.87 -6.00 -28.15
N ARG A 530 3.12 -4.74 -27.78
CA ARG A 530 2.38 -4.03 -26.73
C ARG A 530 0.97 -3.62 -27.14
N GLU A 531 0.71 -3.44 -28.43
CA GLU A 531 -0.61 -3.16 -28.98
C GLU A 531 -1.46 -4.43 -29.12
N GLU A 532 -0.85 -5.56 -29.50
CA GLU A 532 -1.52 -6.85 -29.72
C GLU A 532 -1.99 -7.51 -28.42
N ASP A 533 -1.26 -7.31 -27.32
CA ASP A 533 -1.65 -7.81 -26.00
C ASP A 533 -1.74 -6.67 -24.99
N ALA A 534 -2.91 -6.04 -24.88
CA ALA A 534 -3.17 -4.95 -23.94
C ALA A 534 -2.94 -5.34 -22.46
N VAL A 535 -2.78 -6.64 -22.13
CA VAL A 535 -2.30 -7.14 -20.82
C VAL A 535 -0.90 -6.57 -20.50
N THR A 536 -0.08 -6.28 -21.51
CA THR A 536 1.38 -6.06 -21.39
C THR A 536 1.82 -4.64 -21.03
N THR A 537 0.98 -3.61 -21.17
CA THR A 537 1.43 -2.23 -20.87
C THR A 537 1.66 -2.00 -19.37
N ASN A 538 0.99 -2.77 -18.50
CA ASN A 538 1.21 -2.79 -17.04
C ASN A 538 0.79 -4.16 -16.46
N GLU A 539 1.46 -5.24 -16.86
CA GLU A 539 1.21 -6.63 -16.40
C GLU A 539 1.13 -6.72 -14.86
N ASP A 540 1.97 -5.97 -14.14
CA ASP A 540 1.96 -5.88 -12.67
C ASP A 540 0.69 -5.22 -12.08
N LEU A 541 0.10 -4.24 -12.76
CA LEU A 541 -1.13 -3.61 -12.28
C LEU A 541 -2.36 -4.45 -12.63
N LYS A 542 -2.31 -5.20 -13.73
CA LYS A 542 -3.44 -5.97 -14.23
C LYS A 542 -3.85 -7.11 -13.29
N ARG A 543 -2.91 -7.73 -12.59
CA ARG A 543 -3.22 -8.76 -11.57
C ARG A 543 -4.13 -8.26 -10.44
N TYR A 544 -4.13 -6.96 -10.14
CA TYR A 544 -5.04 -6.37 -9.15
C TYR A 544 -6.46 -6.19 -9.69
N LEU A 545 -6.58 -5.77 -10.96
CA LEU A 545 -7.87 -5.49 -11.59
C LEU A 545 -8.60 -6.77 -12.01
N GLY A 546 -7.87 -7.78 -12.48
CA GLY A 546 -8.41 -9.02 -13.02
C GLY A 546 -8.07 -9.21 -14.50
N TYR A 547 -8.10 -10.46 -14.94
CA TYR A 547 -7.81 -10.85 -16.32
C TYR A 547 -9.06 -10.98 -17.19
N GLU A 548 -10.25 -10.57 -16.73
CA GLU A 548 -11.47 -10.61 -17.55
C GLU A 548 -11.40 -9.60 -18.73
N SER A 549 -12.14 -9.88 -19.80
CA SER A 549 -12.15 -9.04 -21.01
C SER A 549 -13.00 -7.77 -20.86
N GLY A 550 -12.76 -6.77 -21.71
CA GLY A 550 -13.59 -5.57 -21.83
C GLY A 550 -13.68 -4.74 -20.55
N ILE A 551 -14.89 -4.37 -20.14
CA ILE A 551 -15.13 -3.63 -18.88
C ILE A 551 -15.52 -4.50 -17.70
N LEU A 552 -15.63 -5.82 -17.90
CA LEU A 552 -16.04 -6.76 -16.86
C LEU A 552 -15.20 -6.65 -15.58
N PRO A 553 -13.85 -6.48 -15.64
CA PRO A 553 -13.04 -6.30 -14.43
C PRO A 553 -13.45 -5.08 -13.60
N PHE A 554 -13.81 -3.97 -14.24
CA PHE A 554 -14.21 -2.74 -13.54
C PHE A 554 -15.58 -2.88 -12.87
N THR A 555 -16.50 -3.60 -13.50
CA THR A 555 -17.83 -3.85 -12.91
C THR A 555 -17.77 -4.85 -11.75
N ASN A 556 -16.85 -5.82 -11.81
CA ASN A 556 -16.63 -6.78 -10.72
C ASN A 556 -15.70 -6.26 -9.62
N MET A 557 -15.04 -5.12 -9.84
CA MET A 557 -13.93 -4.63 -9.00
C MET A 557 -14.28 -4.58 -7.51
N PHE A 558 -15.42 -4.02 -7.13
CA PHE A 558 -15.80 -3.92 -5.70
C PHE A 558 -15.96 -5.30 -5.04
N TRP A 559 -16.49 -6.28 -5.77
CA TRP A 559 -16.60 -7.65 -5.29
C TRP A 559 -15.25 -8.34 -5.24
N ASN A 560 -14.48 -8.28 -6.33
CA ASN A 560 -13.17 -8.93 -6.42
C ASN A 560 -12.21 -8.40 -5.34
N LEU A 561 -12.29 -7.11 -5.01
CA LEU A 561 -11.54 -6.51 -3.90
C LEU A 561 -12.06 -6.96 -2.53
N THR A 562 -13.38 -6.99 -2.35
CA THR A 562 -13.99 -7.42 -1.09
C THR A 562 -13.67 -8.89 -0.79
N MET A 563 -13.74 -9.75 -1.81
CA MET A 563 -13.54 -11.20 -1.68
C MET A 563 -12.10 -11.64 -1.97
N GLN A 564 -11.20 -10.70 -2.31
CA GLN A 564 -9.81 -10.97 -2.70
C GLN A 564 -9.65 -12.01 -3.82
N VAL A 565 -10.52 -11.95 -4.84
CA VAL A 565 -10.55 -12.92 -5.95
C VAL A 565 -9.28 -12.85 -6.80
N ASN A 566 -8.85 -11.63 -7.16
CA ASN A 566 -7.73 -11.44 -8.08
C ASN A 566 -6.38 -11.45 -7.37
N GLN A 567 -6.21 -10.61 -6.35
CA GLN A 567 -4.97 -10.49 -5.59
C GLN A 567 -5.23 -10.69 -4.10
N GLY A 568 -4.92 -11.89 -3.63
CA GLY A 568 -4.96 -12.26 -2.22
C GLY A 568 -3.79 -11.68 -1.42
N GLY A 569 -4.07 -11.17 -0.24
CA GLY A 569 -3.07 -10.74 0.73
C GLY A 569 -3.57 -9.67 1.70
N LYS A 570 -2.97 -9.66 2.89
CA LYS A 570 -3.29 -8.67 3.94
C LYS A 570 -2.99 -7.21 3.51
N PHE A 571 -2.26 -7.00 2.42
CA PHE A 571 -1.92 -5.69 1.86
C PHE A 571 -3.01 -5.10 0.93
N THR A 572 -3.89 -5.93 0.37
CA THR A 572 -5.06 -5.51 -0.44
C THR A 572 -6.38 -5.63 0.31
N GLU A 573 -6.41 -6.36 1.42
CA GLU A 573 -7.63 -6.68 2.16
C GLU A 573 -8.31 -5.46 2.83
N ILE A 574 -9.53 -5.18 2.38
CA ILE A 574 -10.46 -4.21 2.98
C ILE A 574 -11.60 -4.87 3.77
N SER A 575 -11.61 -6.21 3.82
CA SER A 575 -12.63 -7.06 4.43
C SER A 575 -14.04 -6.92 3.83
N PHE A 576 -15.00 -7.70 4.35
CA PHE A 576 -16.41 -7.69 3.97
C PHE A 576 -17.16 -6.42 4.39
N LEU A 577 -16.56 -5.59 5.25
CA LEU A 577 -17.23 -4.54 6.00
C LEU A 577 -17.91 -3.49 5.13
N PHE A 578 -17.18 -2.91 4.17
CA PHE A 578 -17.72 -1.83 3.34
C PHE A 578 -18.89 -2.32 2.50
N PHE A 579 -18.78 -3.53 1.94
CA PHE A 579 -19.85 -4.16 1.16
C PHE A 579 -21.06 -4.46 2.05
N ALA A 580 -20.86 -5.07 3.22
CA ALA A 580 -21.92 -5.36 4.20
C ALA A 580 -22.69 -4.13 4.68
N LEU A 581 -22.05 -2.95 4.70
CA LEU A 581 -22.66 -1.70 5.15
C LEU A 581 -23.25 -0.83 4.02
N ILE A 582 -23.21 -1.27 2.76
CA ILE A 582 -23.87 -0.55 1.65
C ILE A 582 -25.34 -0.22 1.96
N PRO A 583 -26.18 -1.15 2.50
CA PRO A 583 -27.56 -0.82 2.85
C PRO A 583 -27.67 0.30 3.89
N MET A 584 -26.70 0.43 4.81
CA MET A 584 -26.69 1.50 5.81
C MET A 584 -26.63 2.88 5.16
N ILE A 585 -25.80 3.00 4.11
CA ILE A 585 -25.60 4.27 3.39
C ILE A 585 -26.91 4.75 2.77
N PHE A 586 -27.76 3.85 2.28
CA PHE A 586 -28.89 4.24 1.44
C PHE A 586 -30.28 4.04 2.04
N ILE A 587 -30.46 3.16 3.03
CA ILE A 587 -31.81 2.84 3.56
C ILE A 587 -32.22 3.80 4.69
N PHE A 588 -31.25 4.33 5.45
CA PHE A 588 -31.51 5.15 6.64
C PHE A 588 -31.51 6.66 6.38
N LEU A 589 -31.13 7.10 5.17
CA LEU A 589 -31.12 8.52 4.83
C LEU A 589 -32.53 9.13 4.69
N PRO A 590 -32.68 10.43 4.98
CA PRO A 590 -33.95 11.14 4.86
C PRO A 590 -34.28 11.54 3.40
N PHE A 591 -35.06 10.71 2.70
CA PHE A 591 -35.55 11.01 1.34
C PHE A 591 -36.88 11.78 1.32
N LYS A 592 -37.06 12.62 0.29
CA LYS A 592 -38.32 13.33 -0.02
C LYS A 592 -39.45 12.33 -0.17
N ASN A 593 -39.21 11.28 -0.95
CA ASN A 593 -40.13 10.17 -1.11
C ASN A 593 -39.65 8.95 -0.29
N LYS A 594 -40.46 8.51 0.68
CA LYS A 594 -40.16 7.34 1.52
C LYS A 594 -40.04 6.02 0.75
N TYR A 595 -40.58 5.94 -0.47
CA TYR A 595 -40.47 4.78 -1.35
C TYR A 595 -39.12 4.68 -2.06
N PHE A 596 -38.32 5.75 -2.04
CA PHE A 596 -37.04 5.80 -2.74
C PHE A 596 -36.01 4.81 -2.16
N CYS A 597 -36.07 4.54 -0.84
CA CYS A 597 -35.24 3.50 -0.21
C CYS A 597 -35.44 2.10 -0.83
N PHE A 598 -36.62 1.81 -1.38
CA PHE A 598 -36.92 0.50 -1.98
C PHE A 598 -36.25 0.34 -3.35
N LEU A 599 -36.22 1.39 -4.16
CA LEU A 599 -35.49 1.41 -5.44
C LEU A 599 -34.00 1.19 -5.21
N ILE A 600 -33.42 1.80 -4.18
CA ILE A 600 -32.01 1.59 -3.85
C ILE A 600 -31.78 0.17 -3.33
N PHE A 601 -32.67 -0.36 -2.48
CA PHE A 601 -32.58 -1.76 -2.04
C PHE A 601 -32.65 -2.74 -3.22
N LEU A 602 -33.58 -2.53 -4.16
CA LEU A 602 -33.70 -3.34 -5.37
C LEU A 602 -32.43 -3.25 -6.24
N PHE A 603 -31.84 -2.06 -6.36
CA PHE A 603 -30.59 -1.86 -7.09
C PHE A 603 -29.42 -2.62 -6.43
N ILE A 604 -29.25 -2.51 -5.11
CA ILE A 604 -28.22 -3.25 -4.37
C ILE A 604 -28.45 -4.76 -4.49
N PHE A 605 -29.70 -5.21 -4.42
CA PHE A 605 -30.07 -6.62 -4.59
C PHE A 605 -29.76 -7.12 -6.02
N LEU A 606 -30.04 -6.31 -7.04
CA LEU A 606 -29.68 -6.60 -8.43
C LEU A 606 -28.16 -6.63 -8.63
N GLU A 607 -27.39 -5.69 -8.06
CA GLU A 607 -25.92 -5.75 -8.09
C GLU A 607 -25.40 -7.03 -7.45
N ILE A 608 -25.96 -7.46 -6.32
CA ILE A 608 -25.62 -8.74 -5.71
C ILE A 608 -25.92 -9.91 -6.66
N LEU A 609 -27.08 -9.92 -7.32
CA LEU A 609 -27.39 -10.96 -8.31
C LEU A 609 -26.41 -10.96 -9.48
N LEU A 610 -25.93 -9.79 -9.93
CA LEU A 610 -24.91 -9.65 -10.98
C LEU A 610 -23.53 -10.16 -10.54
N ILE A 611 -23.22 -9.96 -9.27
CA ILE A 611 -21.94 -10.25 -8.65
C ILE A 611 -21.82 -11.70 -8.19
N PHE A 612 -22.93 -12.34 -7.80
CA PHE A 612 -22.97 -13.75 -7.47
C PHE A 612 -22.36 -14.56 -8.63
N ASP A 613 -21.27 -15.28 -8.34
CA ASP A 613 -20.68 -16.20 -9.30
C ASP A 613 -21.75 -17.23 -9.68
N PRO A 614 -22.17 -17.29 -10.95
CA PRO A 614 -23.08 -18.32 -11.41
C PRO A 614 -22.59 -19.72 -11.04
N ASN A 615 -21.27 -19.93 -10.95
CA ASN A 615 -20.66 -21.21 -10.62
C ASN A 615 -20.83 -21.65 -9.16
N LEU A 616 -21.16 -20.73 -8.24
CA LEU A 616 -21.37 -21.00 -6.81
C LEU A 616 -22.70 -21.76 -6.56
N TYR A 617 -23.65 -21.66 -7.49
CA TYR A 617 -24.95 -22.34 -7.46
C TYR A 617 -25.39 -22.94 -8.80
N SER A 618 -24.60 -22.81 -9.87
CA SER A 618 -24.88 -23.56 -11.09
C SER A 618 -24.73 -25.01 -10.71
N ASN A 619 -25.87 -25.72 -10.65
CA ASN A 619 -25.91 -27.12 -11.01
C ASN A 619 -25.03 -27.24 -12.24
N ARG A 620 -23.84 -27.84 -12.09
CA ARG A 620 -22.96 -28.13 -13.21
C ARG A 620 -23.73 -29.11 -14.07
N LYS A 621 -24.55 -28.59 -14.99
CA LYS A 621 -25.40 -29.42 -15.83
C LYS A 621 -24.46 -30.31 -16.62
N SER A 622 -24.62 -31.61 -16.46
CA SER A 622 -24.03 -32.56 -17.39
C SER A 622 -24.61 -32.26 -18.76
N ILE A 623 -23.73 -31.92 -19.71
CA ILE A 623 -24.13 -31.66 -21.08
C ILE A 623 -23.91 -32.97 -21.83
N LEU A 624 -24.97 -33.49 -22.46
CA LEU A 624 -24.84 -34.55 -23.45
C LEU A 624 -24.30 -33.91 -24.72
N VAL A 625 -23.05 -34.23 -25.04
CA VAL A 625 -22.36 -33.68 -26.20
C VAL A 625 -22.34 -34.74 -27.30
N GLU A 626 -23.34 -34.71 -28.18
CA GLU A 626 -23.52 -35.75 -29.21
C GLU A 626 -22.71 -35.47 -30.49
N ASN A 627 -22.25 -34.22 -30.72
CA ASN A 627 -21.63 -33.78 -31.98
C ASN A 627 -20.19 -33.22 -31.87
N ILE A 628 -19.61 -33.08 -30.68
CA ILE A 628 -18.23 -32.58 -30.51
C ILE A 628 -17.30 -33.77 -30.26
N SER A 629 -16.13 -33.78 -30.91
CA SER A 629 -15.13 -34.82 -30.68
C SER A 629 -14.65 -34.88 -29.23
N GLN A 630 -14.35 -36.09 -28.74
CA GLN A 630 -13.91 -36.31 -27.36
C GLN A 630 -12.63 -35.53 -27.01
N ASN A 631 -11.74 -35.31 -27.99
CA ASN A 631 -10.54 -34.48 -27.83
C ASN A 631 -10.89 -33.00 -27.61
N SER A 632 -11.82 -32.44 -28.41
CA SER A 632 -12.32 -31.07 -28.22
C SER A 632 -13.06 -30.90 -26.89
N ILE A 633 -13.79 -31.92 -26.45
CA ILE A 633 -14.47 -31.93 -25.14
C ILE A 633 -13.45 -31.86 -24.00
N GLU A 634 -12.41 -32.70 -24.02
CA GLU A 634 -11.39 -32.73 -22.95
C GLU A 634 -10.54 -31.44 -22.86
N LYS A 635 -10.44 -30.69 -23.96
CA LYS A 635 -9.73 -29.40 -24.00
C LYS A 635 -10.54 -28.22 -23.46
N ILE A 636 -11.86 -28.23 -23.57
CA ILE A 636 -12.73 -27.10 -23.20
C ILE A 636 -13.52 -27.34 -21.93
N PHE A 637 -14.04 -28.56 -21.72
CA PHE A 637 -14.96 -28.87 -20.64
C PHE A 637 -14.22 -29.43 -19.42
N SER A 638 -14.70 -29.08 -18.22
CA SER A 638 -14.14 -29.60 -16.97
C SER A 638 -14.94 -30.82 -16.49
N LYS A 639 -14.26 -31.81 -15.89
CA LYS A 639 -14.96 -32.94 -15.25
C LYS A 639 -15.43 -32.56 -13.85
N ASN A 640 -16.68 -32.90 -13.51
CA ASN A 640 -17.19 -32.79 -12.14
C ASN A 640 -16.67 -33.95 -11.26
N SER A 641 -17.03 -33.94 -9.97
CA SER A 641 -16.65 -35.00 -9.01
C SER A 641 -17.13 -36.40 -9.41
N ASN A 642 -18.12 -36.48 -10.29
CA ASN A 642 -18.73 -37.73 -10.77
C ASN A 642 -18.16 -38.16 -12.14
N GLY A 643 -17.17 -37.43 -12.68
CA GLY A 643 -16.53 -37.72 -13.97
C GLY A 643 -17.28 -37.22 -15.21
N GLU A 644 -18.40 -36.52 -15.05
CA GLU A 644 -19.18 -35.95 -16.16
C GLU A 644 -18.61 -34.61 -16.61
N PHE A 645 -18.67 -34.33 -17.91
CA PHE A 645 -18.22 -33.06 -18.47
C PHE A 645 -19.20 -31.93 -18.17
N THR A 646 -18.64 -30.81 -17.75
CA THR A 646 -19.39 -29.62 -17.31
C THR A 646 -18.75 -28.36 -17.85
N LEU A 647 -19.61 -27.45 -18.30
CA LEU A 647 -19.24 -26.14 -18.81
C LEU A 647 -19.07 -25.17 -17.64
N VAL A 648 -17.83 -24.73 -17.39
CA VAL A 648 -17.54 -23.69 -16.38
C VAL A 648 -17.63 -22.34 -17.07
N TYR A 649 -18.20 -21.34 -16.41
CA TYR A 649 -18.35 -20.05 -17.04
C TYR A 649 -16.99 -19.37 -17.30
N GLU A 650 -16.63 -19.12 -18.57
CA GLU A 650 -15.58 -18.21 -19.04
C GLU A 650 -16.24 -17.07 -19.88
N ASP A 651 -15.67 -15.85 -19.93
CA ASP A 651 -16.25 -14.81 -20.81
C ASP A 651 -16.15 -15.19 -22.30
N LEU A 652 -17.16 -14.79 -23.10
CA LEU A 652 -17.27 -15.23 -24.50
C LEU A 652 -15.98 -15.00 -25.32
N ASN A 653 -15.34 -13.85 -25.15
CA ASN A 653 -14.10 -13.53 -25.87
C ASN A 653 -12.96 -14.48 -25.48
N LYS A 654 -12.83 -14.81 -24.19
CA LYS A 654 -11.87 -15.81 -23.74
C LYS A 654 -12.17 -17.19 -24.31
N LEU A 655 -13.43 -17.62 -24.28
CA LEU A 655 -13.82 -18.91 -24.84
C LEU A 655 -13.48 -18.97 -26.35
N GLU A 656 -13.80 -17.92 -27.10
CA GLU A 656 -13.44 -17.82 -28.52
C GLU A 656 -11.93 -17.87 -28.74
N THR A 657 -11.16 -17.12 -27.94
CA THR A 657 -9.69 -17.10 -28.01
C THR A 657 -9.09 -18.48 -27.67
N LYS A 658 -9.65 -19.18 -26.67
CA LYS A 658 -9.23 -20.52 -26.26
C LYS A 658 -9.51 -21.55 -27.34
N ILE A 659 -10.70 -21.50 -27.96
CA ILE A 659 -11.07 -22.35 -29.10
C ILE A 659 -10.10 -22.15 -30.28
N GLU A 660 -9.78 -20.90 -30.59
CA GLU A 660 -8.84 -20.55 -31.68
C GLU A 660 -7.41 -21.03 -31.38
N LYS A 661 -6.93 -20.81 -30.15
CA LYS A 661 -5.60 -21.26 -29.69
C LYS A 661 -5.46 -22.78 -29.78
N GLU A 662 -6.50 -23.52 -29.40
CA GLU A 662 -6.54 -24.98 -29.41
C GLU A 662 -6.81 -25.59 -30.81
N LYS A 663 -7.04 -24.75 -31.83
CA LYS A 663 -7.36 -25.14 -33.22
C LYS A 663 -8.54 -26.10 -33.30
N ILE A 664 -9.59 -25.84 -32.52
CA ILE A 664 -10.76 -26.72 -32.44
C ILE A 664 -11.70 -26.46 -33.63
N PRO A 665 -11.99 -27.47 -34.48
CA PRO A 665 -12.81 -27.30 -35.68
C PRO A 665 -14.30 -27.07 -35.34
N GLU A 666 -14.80 -27.60 -34.23
CA GLU A 666 -16.21 -27.48 -33.80
C GLU A 666 -16.54 -26.14 -33.10
N LYS A 667 -15.87 -25.04 -33.49
CA LYS A 667 -16.00 -23.70 -32.85
C LYS A 667 -17.46 -23.24 -32.76
N GLU A 668 -18.19 -23.29 -33.87
CA GLU A 668 -19.57 -22.78 -33.94
C GLU A 668 -20.51 -23.60 -33.06
N GLU A 669 -20.32 -24.93 -33.00
CA GLU A 669 -21.12 -25.82 -32.17
C GLU A 669 -20.90 -25.54 -30.69
N ILE A 670 -19.64 -25.38 -30.26
CA ILE A 670 -19.28 -25.07 -28.87
C ILE A 670 -19.83 -23.70 -28.45
N ILE A 671 -19.70 -22.68 -29.31
CA ILE A 671 -20.26 -21.34 -29.04
C ILE A 671 -21.79 -21.39 -29.00
N SER A 672 -22.43 -22.19 -29.85
CA SER A 672 -23.88 -22.34 -29.84
C SER A 672 -24.38 -23.04 -28.57
N LEU A 673 -23.70 -24.10 -28.14
CA LEU A 673 -23.96 -24.81 -26.88
C LEU A 673 -23.78 -23.90 -25.67
N TRP A 674 -22.74 -23.06 -25.68
CA TRP A 674 -22.52 -22.03 -24.68
C TRP A 674 -23.70 -21.05 -24.62
N LYS A 675 -24.10 -20.49 -25.77
CA LYS A 675 -25.21 -19.52 -25.87
C LYS A 675 -26.56 -20.12 -25.47
N GLN A 676 -26.78 -21.42 -25.67
CA GLN A 676 -28.01 -22.12 -25.27
C GLN A 676 -28.09 -22.40 -23.77
N ASN A 677 -26.95 -22.68 -23.13
CA ASN A 677 -26.89 -23.09 -21.72
C ASN A 677 -26.63 -21.95 -20.74
N ARG A 678 -26.32 -20.75 -21.23
CA ARG A 678 -26.07 -19.58 -20.37
C ARG A 678 -27.35 -18.99 -19.79
N ASN A 679 -27.27 -18.50 -18.56
CA ASN A 679 -28.34 -17.75 -17.91
C ASN A 679 -28.29 -16.23 -18.24
N PHE A 680 -29.27 -15.46 -17.74
CA PHE A 680 -29.34 -14.01 -17.98
C PHE A 680 -28.10 -13.26 -17.48
N LEU A 681 -27.56 -13.65 -16.31
CA LEU A 681 -26.39 -13.01 -15.70
C LEU A 681 -25.13 -13.24 -16.56
N GLN A 682 -24.92 -14.47 -17.01
CA GLN A 682 -23.84 -14.85 -17.91
C GLN A 682 -23.95 -14.12 -19.26
N THR A 683 -25.17 -13.98 -19.78
CA THR A 683 -25.42 -13.18 -20.99
C THR A 683 -24.99 -11.72 -20.81
N LEU A 684 -25.32 -11.09 -19.67
CA LEU A 684 -24.89 -9.72 -19.40
C LEU A 684 -23.38 -9.60 -19.27
N LYS A 685 -22.73 -10.55 -18.57
CA LYS A 685 -21.26 -10.58 -18.44
C LYS A 685 -20.57 -10.71 -19.80
N ASP A 686 -21.10 -11.53 -20.72
CA ASP A 686 -20.60 -11.63 -22.10
C ASP A 686 -20.70 -10.28 -22.84
N TYR A 687 -21.81 -9.55 -22.68
CA TYR A 687 -21.94 -8.21 -23.27
C TYR A 687 -20.92 -7.22 -22.70
N LEU A 688 -20.68 -7.23 -21.38
CA LEU A 688 -19.69 -6.36 -20.73
C LEU A 688 -18.25 -6.70 -21.16
N ALA A 689 -17.97 -7.97 -21.42
CA ALA A 689 -16.68 -8.47 -21.88
C ALA A 689 -16.32 -8.05 -23.32
N ILE A 690 -17.33 -7.87 -24.19
CA ILE A 690 -17.15 -7.47 -25.60
C ILE A 690 -16.93 -5.96 -25.75
N LEU A 691 -17.38 -5.15 -24.79
CA LEU A 691 -17.34 -3.70 -24.91
C LEU A 691 -15.90 -3.14 -24.92
N PRO A 692 -15.53 -2.32 -25.92
CA PRO A 692 -14.24 -1.64 -25.92
C PRO A 692 -14.08 -0.72 -24.71
N LEU A 693 -12.87 -0.67 -24.13
CA LEU A 693 -12.56 0.16 -22.95
C LEU A 693 -12.97 1.63 -23.11
N GLN A 694 -12.80 2.19 -24.32
CA GLN A 694 -13.12 3.60 -24.61
C GLN A 694 -14.60 3.93 -24.37
N ILE A 695 -15.51 3.10 -24.88
CA ILE A 695 -16.96 3.21 -24.63
C ILE A 695 -17.27 2.78 -23.19
N GLY A 696 -16.55 1.76 -22.74
CA GLY A 696 -16.59 1.23 -21.40
C GLY A 696 -16.44 2.26 -20.27
N TYR A 697 -15.48 3.17 -20.38
CA TYR A 697 -15.27 4.23 -19.40
C TYR A 697 -16.47 5.16 -19.29
N LEU A 698 -17.21 5.41 -20.39
CA LEU A 698 -18.45 6.20 -20.35
C LEU A 698 -19.55 5.44 -19.60
N ILE A 699 -19.66 4.12 -19.79
CA ILE A 699 -20.64 3.28 -19.06
C ILE A 699 -20.32 3.31 -17.57
N ILE A 700 -19.05 3.11 -17.19
CA ILE A 700 -18.60 3.20 -15.79
C ILE A 700 -18.92 4.60 -15.23
N PHE A 701 -18.63 5.66 -15.98
CA PHE A 701 -18.99 7.03 -15.56
C PHE A 701 -20.49 7.18 -15.29
N LEU A 702 -21.35 6.63 -16.16
CA LEU A 702 -22.80 6.64 -15.97
C LEU A 702 -23.23 5.83 -14.74
N MET A 703 -22.57 4.71 -14.43
CA MET A 703 -22.82 3.95 -13.20
C MET A 703 -22.56 4.76 -11.92
N PHE A 704 -21.67 5.75 -11.95
CA PHE A 704 -21.44 6.66 -10.83
C PHE A 704 -22.37 7.88 -10.85
N ILE A 705 -22.58 8.46 -12.02
CA ILE A 705 -23.34 9.70 -12.18
C ILE A 705 -24.84 9.50 -12.00
N ILE A 706 -25.41 8.42 -12.51
CA ILE A 706 -26.86 8.17 -12.42
C ILE A 706 -27.29 8.05 -10.94
N PRO A 707 -26.66 7.20 -10.10
CA PRO A 707 -26.96 7.17 -8.66
C PRO A 707 -26.73 8.51 -7.99
N PHE A 708 -25.66 9.24 -8.33
CA PHE A 708 -25.39 10.57 -7.80
C PHE A 708 -26.55 11.55 -8.07
N LEU A 709 -26.99 11.67 -9.32
CA LEU A 709 -28.08 12.57 -9.72
C LEU A 709 -29.38 12.21 -8.98
N ILE A 710 -29.69 10.91 -8.97
CA ILE A 710 -30.90 10.38 -8.36
C ILE A 710 -30.91 10.63 -6.85
N LEU A 711 -29.81 10.33 -6.15
CA LEU A 711 -29.68 10.54 -4.70
C LEU A 711 -29.72 12.03 -4.36
N ASN A 712 -28.99 12.86 -5.10
CA ASN A 712 -28.94 14.29 -4.84
C ASN A 712 -30.32 14.96 -5.01
N TYR A 713 -31.10 14.52 -6.01
CA TYR A 713 -32.49 14.98 -6.22
C TYR A 713 -33.44 14.48 -5.12
N SER A 714 -33.32 13.21 -4.75
CA SER A 714 -34.26 12.52 -3.86
C SER A 714 -34.09 12.84 -2.38
N LEU A 715 -32.91 13.28 -1.94
CA LEU A 715 -32.65 13.65 -0.54
C LEU A 715 -33.38 14.93 -0.15
N LYS A 716 -33.95 14.97 1.06
CA LYS A 716 -34.61 16.18 1.58
C LYS A 716 -33.59 17.32 1.71
N ASP A 717 -33.99 18.49 1.21
CA ASP A 717 -33.20 19.72 1.27
C ASP A 717 -33.33 20.35 2.66
N PHE A 718 -32.50 19.89 3.60
CA PHE A 718 -32.34 20.50 4.92
C PHE A 718 -30.88 20.86 5.15
N GLU A 719 -30.64 21.91 5.94
CA GLU A 719 -29.30 22.35 6.35
C GLU A 719 -28.45 21.20 6.92
N LYS A 720 -29.08 20.23 7.61
CA LYS A 720 -28.41 19.06 8.20
C LYS A 720 -27.83 18.08 7.17
N ASN A 721 -28.39 17.97 5.96
CA ASN A 721 -27.92 17.02 4.93
C ASN A 721 -26.88 17.61 3.98
N PHE A 722 -26.51 18.88 4.18
CA PHE A 722 -25.64 19.60 3.28
C PHE A 722 -24.25 18.92 3.13
N ILE A 723 -23.63 18.54 4.24
CA ILE A 723 -22.32 17.85 4.23
C ILE A 723 -22.42 16.50 3.50
N PHE A 724 -23.51 15.75 3.67
CA PHE A 724 -23.71 14.49 2.95
C PHE A 724 -23.76 14.72 1.43
N LYS A 725 -24.48 15.75 0.95
CA LYS A 725 -24.55 16.08 -0.47
C LYS A 725 -23.19 16.53 -1.04
N LEU A 726 -22.42 17.31 -0.29
CA LEU A 726 -21.05 17.66 -0.68
C LEU A 726 -20.19 16.40 -0.79
N ASN A 727 -20.25 15.52 0.21
CA ASN A 727 -19.48 14.29 0.21
C ASN A 727 -19.90 13.33 -0.91
N LEU A 728 -21.19 13.26 -1.23
CA LEU A 728 -21.67 12.47 -2.35
C LEU A 728 -21.08 12.99 -3.67
N ALA A 729 -21.16 14.29 -3.95
CA ALA A 729 -20.60 14.88 -5.16
C ALA A 729 -19.07 14.68 -5.27
N PHE A 730 -18.35 14.88 -4.16
CA PHE A 730 -16.90 14.65 -4.10
C PHE A 730 -16.56 13.17 -4.31
N ALA A 731 -17.20 12.27 -3.56
CA ALA A 731 -16.91 10.84 -3.59
C ALA A 731 -17.23 10.20 -4.95
N THR A 732 -18.29 10.63 -5.61
CA THR A 732 -18.66 10.16 -6.96
C THR A 732 -17.50 10.36 -7.94
N ILE A 733 -16.87 11.54 -7.95
CA ILE A 733 -15.75 11.82 -8.85
C ILE A 733 -14.46 11.15 -8.38
N TYR A 734 -14.18 11.21 -7.07
CA TYR A 734 -12.96 10.64 -6.52
C TYR A 734 -12.89 9.12 -6.73
N ILE A 735 -13.96 8.39 -6.41
CA ILE A 735 -14.03 6.94 -6.54
C ILE A 735 -14.06 6.54 -8.02
N PHE A 736 -14.77 7.29 -8.88
CA PHE A 736 -14.76 7.05 -10.32
C PHE A 736 -13.33 7.06 -10.90
N PHE A 737 -12.54 8.10 -10.62
CA PHE A 737 -11.16 8.17 -11.09
C PHE A 737 -10.30 7.07 -10.50
N TRP A 738 -10.47 6.75 -9.20
CA TRP A 738 -9.79 5.62 -8.60
C TRP A 738 -10.12 4.30 -9.34
N CYS A 739 -11.39 4.03 -9.66
CA CYS A 739 -11.79 2.82 -10.39
C CYS A 739 -11.06 2.65 -11.72
N ILE A 740 -11.03 3.70 -12.55
CA ILE A 740 -10.51 3.60 -13.92
C ILE A 740 -8.99 3.78 -14.02
N SER A 741 -8.36 4.42 -13.02
CA SER A 741 -6.93 4.78 -13.05
C SER A 741 -6.05 3.87 -12.19
N SER A 742 -6.61 3.29 -11.12
CA SER A 742 -5.82 2.62 -10.07
C SER A 742 -5.85 1.10 -10.12
N PHE A 743 -6.51 0.46 -11.09
CA PHE A 743 -6.60 -1.00 -11.22
C PHE A 743 -7.07 -1.71 -9.93
N GLY A 744 -7.95 -1.07 -9.15
CA GLY A 744 -8.41 -1.59 -7.86
C GLY A 744 -7.40 -1.51 -6.72
N ILE A 745 -6.21 -0.94 -6.91
CA ILE A 745 -5.20 -0.79 -5.86
C ILE A 745 -5.73 0.11 -4.75
N VAL A 746 -5.96 -0.49 -3.58
CA VAL A 746 -6.79 0.08 -2.51
C VAL A 746 -6.13 1.23 -1.75
N TRP A 747 -4.81 1.42 -1.84
CA TRP A 747 -4.11 2.58 -1.26
C TRP A 747 -3.98 3.77 -2.22
N TYR A 748 -4.14 3.58 -3.53
CA TYR A 748 -4.03 4.70 -4.48
C TYR A 748 -5.17 5.71 -4.32
N GLY A 749 -6.33 5.24 -3.87
CA GLY A 749 -7.52 6.03 -3.55
C GLY A 749 -7.74 6.26 -2.05
N ILE A 750 -6.71 6.37 -1.20
CA ILE A 750 -6.84 6.33 0.28
C ILE A 750 -7.91 7.29 0.86
N THR A 751 -8.15 8.47 0.28
CA THR A 751 -9.19 9.41 0.76
C THR A 751 -10.62 8.86 0.62
N MET A 752 -10.86 7.85 -0.23
CA MET A 752 -12.17 7.22 -0.39
C MET A 752 -12.69 6.63 0.92
N TYR A 753 -11.80 6.15 1.81
CA TYR A 753 -12.20 5.59 3.09
C TYR A 753 -12.85 6.64 3.99
N PHE A 754 -12.34 7.88 4.00
CA PHE A 754 -13.00 8.97 4.72
C PHE A 754 -14.40 9.22 4.15
N CYS A 755 -14.54 9.26 2.83
CA CYS A 755 -15.82 9.48 2.16
C CYS A 755 -16.84 8.37 2.46
N LEU A 756 -16.43 7.10 2.37
CA LEU A 756 -17.29 5.94 2.64
C LEU A 756 -17.67 5.87 4.12
N LEU A 757 -16.72 6.06 5.04
CA LEU A 757 -16.97 6.08 6.48
C LEU A 757 -17.88 7.26 6.87
N LEU A 758 -17.75 8.41 6.22
CA LEU A 758 -18.63 9.54 6.42
C LEU A 758 -20.07 9.22 6.00
N MET A 759 -20.25 8.56 4.84
CA MET A 759 -21.58 8.11 4.38
C MET A 759 -22.20 7.07 5.32
N ILE A 760 -21.42 6.07 5.74
CA ILE A 760 -21.83 5.06 6.73
C ILE A 760 -22.20 5.76 8.04
N GLY A 761 -21.42 6.74 8.47
CA GLY A 761 -21.65 7.51 9.69
C GLY A 761 -22.95 8.29 9.67
N PHE A 762 -23.33 8.91 8.55
CA PHE A 762 -24.65 9.55 8.41
C PHE A 762 -25.80 8.55 8.51
N GLY A 763 -25.69 7.37 7.89
CA GLY A 763 -26.66 6.29 8.06
C GLY A 763 -26.76 5.79 9.51
N ALA A 764 -25.61 5.60 10.16
CA ALA A 764 -25.52 5.18 11.56
C ALA A 764 -26.04 6.25 12.55
N LEU A 765 -25.89 7.54 12.23
CA LEU A 765 -26.45 8.64 13.02
C LEU A 765 -27.97 8.56 13.02
N GLU A 766 -28.58 8.42 11.84
CA GLU A 766 -30.03 8.30 11.71
C GLU A 766 -30.56 7.02 12.36
N LEU A 767 -29.82 5.91 12.28
CA LEU A 767 -30.18 4.65 12.93
C LEU A 767 -30.10 4.73 14.48
N SER A 768 -29.10 5.41 15.02
CA SER A 768 -28.83 5.44 16.48
C SER A 768 -29.43 6.62 17.24
N LYS A 769 -30.15 7.51 16.54
CA LYS A 769 -30.81 8.67 17.14
C LYS A 769 -31.77 8.25 18.24
N TYR A 770 -31.66 8.87 19.41
CA TYR A 770 -32.53 8.62 20.55
C TYR A 770 -33.87 9.33 20.34
N GLU A 771 -34.95 8.56 20.40
CA GLU A 771 -36.33 9.04 20.38
C GLU A 771 -37.07 8.33 21.51
N GLU A 772 -37.76 9.07 22.39
CA GLU A 772 -38.38 8.51 23.60
C GLU A 772 -39.39 7.39 23.25
N ILE A 773 -40.25 7.64 22.26
CA ILE A 773 -41.28 6.72 21.76
C ILE A 773 -40.67 5.44 21.12
N ASN A 774 -39.53 5.56 20.44
CA ASN A 774 -38.92 4.45 19.67
C ASN A 774 -37.59 3.96 20.28
N SER A 775 -37.34 4.28 21.56
CA SER A 775 -36.02 4.12 22.18
C SER A 775 -35.47 2.69 22.11
N GLN A 776 -36.32 1.68 22.33
CA GLN A 776 -35.95 0.27 22.23
C GLN A 776 -35.57 -0.15 20.81
N GLN A 777 -36.31 0.32 19.80
CA GLN A 777 -36.01 0.03 18.39
C GLN A 777 -34.69 0.67 17.97
N ARG A 778 -34.49 1.95 18.32
CA ARG A 778 -33.25 2.70 18.04
C ARG A 778 -32.04 2.06 18.73
N PHE A 779 -32.21 1.57 19.95
CA PHE A 779 -31.20 0.79 20.66
C PHE A 779 -30.89 -0.53 19.92
N PHE A 780 -31.90 -1.30 19.50
CA PHE A 780 -31.71 -2.53 18.75
C PHE A 780 -30.94 -2.32 17.45
N GLY A 781 -31.28 -1.28 16.67
CA GLY A 781 -30.51 -0.94 15.47
C GLY A 781 -29.06 -0.59 15.79
N SER A 782 -28.84 0.18 16.85
CA SER A 782 -27.49 0.52 17.32
C SER A 782 -26.68 -0.71 17.72
N LEU A 783 -27.32 -1.70 18.36
CA LEU A 783 -26.72 -2.99 18.70
C LEU A 783 -26.34 -3.77 17.44
N VAL A 784 -27.25 -3.88 16.46
CA VAL A 784 -26.98 -4.54 15.17
C VAL A 784 -25.77 -3.92 14.48
N PHE A 785 -25.69 -2.59 14.40
CA PHE A 785 -24.55 -1.90 13.80
C PHE A 785 -23.24 -2.22 14.54
N VAL A 786 -23.23 -2.12 15.87
CA VAL A 786 -22.05 -2.45 16.68
C VAL A 786 -21.63 -3.91 16.49
N THR A 787 -22.58 -4.84 16.41
CA THR A 787 -22.30 -6.26 16.16
C THR A 787 -21.63 -6.48 14.80
N ILE A 788 -22.07 -5.81 13.74
CA ILE A 788 -21.44 -5.90 12.40
C ILE A 788 -20.01 -5.36 12.43
N ILE A 789 -19.76 -4.23 13.10
CA ILE A 789 -18.39 -3.69 13.20
C ILE A 789 -17.51 -4.61 14.07
N LEU A 790 -18.03 -5.11 15.18
CA LEU A 790 -17.28 -5.99 16.07
C LEU A 790 -17.00 -7.35 15.42
N SER A 791 -17.91 -7.91 14.62
CA SER A 791 -17.61 -9.14 13.87
C SER A 791 -16.47 -8.92 12.88
N PHE A 792 -16.43 -7.77 12.19
CA PHE A 792 -15.28 -7.40 11.37
C PHE A 792 -13.98 -7.32 12.19
N LEU A 793 -13.96 -6.53 13.27
CA LEU A 793 -12.76 -6.30 14.07
C LEU A 793 -12.25 -7.59 14.71
N LEU A 794 -13.16 -8.40 15.25
CA LEU A 794 -12.82 -9.66 15.90
C LEU A 794 -12.43 -10.72 14.88
N CYS A 795 -13.10 -10.86 13.74
CA CYS A 795 -12.80 -11.95 12.81
C CYS A 795 -11.70 -11.62 11.79
N THR A 796 -11.25 -10.35 11.68
CA THR A 796 -10.18 -9.96 10.73
C THR A 796 -9.04 -9.16 11.37
N SER A 797 -9.34 -8.01 11.96
CA SER A 797 -8.34 -7.05 12.41
C SER A 797 -7.54 -7.53 13.62
N VAL A 798 -8.23 -8.00 14.67
CA VAL A 798 -7.63 -8.48 15.91
C VAL A 798 -6.77 -9.72 15.67
N PRO A 799 -7.23 -10.76 14.93
CA PRO A 799 -6.42 -11.93 14.65
C PRO A 799 -5.18 -11.58 13.85
N HIS A 800 -5.30 -10.75 12.80
CA HIS A 800 -4.13 -10.27 12.07
C HIS A 800 -3.13 -9.57 13.01
N THR A 801 -3.61 -8.71 13.90
CA THR A 801 -2.77 -8.02 14.88
C THR A 801 -2.06 -9.00 15.82
N ILE A 802 -2.75 -10.03 16.31
CA ILE A 802 -2.17 -11.06 17.20
C ILE A 802 -1.19 -11.96 16.44
N SER A 803 -1.51 -12.36 15.21
CA SER A 803 -0.64 -13.11 14.32
C SER A 803 0.69 -12.39 14.13
N ASN A 804 0.65 -11.07 13.93
CA ASN A 804 1.85 -10.25 13.85
C ASN A 804 2.62 -10.23 15.18
N LEU A 805 1.92 -10.09 16.32
CA LEU A 805 2.55 -10.10 17.65
C LEU A 805 3.23 -11.44 17.99
N LYS A 806 2.65 -12.56 17.54
CA LYS A 806 3.21 -13.93 17.73
C LYS A 806 4.44 -14.20 16.86
N GLY A 807 4.63 -13.46 15.77
CA GLY A 807 5.83 -13.53 14.93
C GLY A 807 7.04 -12.96 15.65
N ILE A 808 7.55 -13.68 16.66
CA ILE A 808 8.70 -13.26 17.47
C ILE A 808 9.93 -13.17 16.56
N ALA A 809 10.37 -11.95 16.28
CA ALA A 809 11.53 -11.66 15.45
C ALA A 809 12.39 -10.56 16.11
N TYR A 810 13.69 -10.57 15.84
CA TYR A 810 14.63 -9.53 16.27
C TYR A 810 14.66 -9.28 17.79
N VAL A 811 14.44 -10.33 18.60
CA VAL A 811 14.32 -10.20 20.07
C VAL A 811 15.56 -9.53 20.68
N ASP A 812 16.75 -9.94 20.28
CA ASP A 812 17.99 -9.37 20.79
C ASP A 812 18.14 -7.87 20.47
N TYR A 813 17.70 -7.43 19.29
CA TYR A 813 17.62 -6.00 18.98
C TYR A 813 16.56 -5.32 19.86
N LYS A 814 15.35 -5.88 19.95
CA LYS A 814 14.23 -5.33 20.74
C LYS A 814 14.58 -5.08 22.21
N ILE A 815 15.41 -5.93 22.81
CA ILE A 815 15.87 -5.80 24.20
C ILE A 815 17.26 -5.16 24.36
N GLY A 816 17.88 -4.70 23.26
CA GLY A 816 19.13 -3.93 23.28
C GLY A 816 20.41 -4.76 23.46
N LYS A 817 20.38 -6.08 23.21
CA LYS A 817 21.59 -6.93 23.23
C LYS A 817 22.47 -6.75 21.99
N THR A 818 21.83 -6.55 20.83
CA THR A 818 22.48 -6.27 19.55
C THR A 818 22.02 -4.90 19.04
N ASP A 819 22.89 -4.22 18.31
CA ASP A 819 22.49 -3.02 17.56
C ASP A 819 21.91 -3.41 16.19
N TYR A 820 21.51 -2.41 15.40
CA TYR A 820 20.87 -2.65 14.12
C TYR A 820 21.84 -3.22 13.06
N LEU A 821 23.14 -2.88 13.12
CA LEU A 821 24.13 -3.37 12.16
C LEU A 821 24.46 -4.83 12.43
N GLU A 822 24.80 -5.15 13.68
CA GLU A 822 25.01 -6.53 14.15
C GLU A 822 23.82 -7.41 13.76
N ASN A 823 22.60 -6.96 14.07
CA ASN A 823 21.41 -7.75 13.76
C ASN A 823 21.16 -7.89 12.25
N THR A 824 21.48 -6.88 11.43
CA THR A 824 21.32 -6.95 9.96
C THR A 824 22.26 -7.97 9.33
N PHE A 825 23.54 -7.93 9.70
CA PHE A 825 24.57 -8.78 9.09
C PHE A 825 24.65 -10.17 9.70
N ASP A 826 24.44 -10.31 11.01
CA ASP A 826 24.60 -11.59 11.69
C ASP A 826 23.36 -12.50 11.54
N LEU A 827 22.17 -11.94 11.24
CA LEU A 827 20.98 -12.74 10.92
C LEU A 827 20.96 -13.30 9.49
N HIS A 828 21.68 -12.66 8.56
CA HIS A 828 21.65 -13.05 7.17
C HIS A 828 23.01 -13.57 6.72
N TYR A 829 23.04 -14.86 6.39
CA TYR A 829 24.23 -15.49 5.85
C TYR A 829 24.69 -14.79 4.57
N ASN A 830 25.99 -14.51 4.46
CA ASN A 830 26.68 -13.87 3.34
C ASN A 830 26.36 -12.39 3.07
N TYR A 831 25.61 -11.67 3.90
CA TYR A 831 25.35 -10.23 3.65
C TYR A 831 26.64 -9.42 3.59
N ASP A 832 27.60 -9.74 4.45
CA ASP A 832 28.95 -9.21 4.42
C ASP A 832 29.62 -9.46 3.07
N LYS A 833 29.66 -10.71 2.60
CA LYS A 833 30.24 -11.07 1.29
C LYS A 833 29.56 -10.33 0.14
N ILE A 834 28.23 -10.30 0.14
CA ILE A 834 27.41 -9.70 -0.92
C ILE A 834 27.71 -8.21 -1.03
N PHE A 835 27.57 -7.47 0.08
CA PHE A 835 27.71 -6.03 0.04
C PHE A 835 29.17 -5.59 -0.04
N PHE A 836 30.14 -6.40 0.38
CA PHE A 836 31.55 -6.19 0.02
C PHE A 836 31.75 -6.20 -1.50
N GLU A 837 31.14 -7.16 -2.21
CA GLU A 837 31.25 -7.22 -3.67
C GLU A 837 30.52 -6.04 -4.34
N LEU A 838 29.30 -5.75 -3.89
CA LEU A 838 28.46 -4.74 -4.53
C LEU A 838 28.85 -3.30 -4.19
N ASN A 839 29.34 -3.00 -2.98
CA ASN A 839 29.55 -1.62 -2.54
C ASN A 839 31.01 -1.19 -2.44
N ILE A 840 31.97 -2.12 -2.29
CA ILE A 840 33.39 -1.77 -2.16
C ILE A 840 34.11 -2.04 -3.48
N ASP A 841 34.89 -1.06 -3.93
CA ASP A 841 35.76 -1.18 -5.11
C ASP A 841 36.68 -2.39 -4.95
N GLU A 842 36.67 -3.24 -5.97
CA GLU A 842 37.42 -4.49 -6.04
C GLU A 842 38.91 -4.32 -5.72
N ASN A 843 39.52 -3.23 -6.18
CA ASN A 843 40.94 -2.97 -6.00
C ASN A 843 41.29 -2.42 -4.61
N LYS A 844 40.29 -2.03 -3.81
CA LYS A 844 40.48 -1.33 -2.52
C LYS A 844 39.90 -2.08 -1.32
N LYS A 845 39.39 -3.30 -1.51
CA LYS A 845 38.77 -4.11 -0.44
C LYS A 845 39.69 -4.35 0.76
N PHE A 846 40.96 -4.66 0.52
CA PHE A 846 41.94 -4.88 1.60
C PHE A 846 42.33 -3.59 2.32
N ASP A 847 42.49 -2.48 1.58
CA ASP A 847 42.78 -1.17 2.17
C ASP A 847 41.62 -0.67 3.03
N PHE A 848 40.39 -0.90 2.58
CA PHE A 848 39.18 -0.66 3.36
C PHE A 848 39.21 -1.44 4.67
N LEU A 849 39.47 -2.75 4.62
CA LEU A 849 39.55 -3.59 5.83
C LEU A 849 40.61 -3.11 6.80
N LYS A 850 41.82 -2.81 6.32
CA LYS A 850 42.91 -2.29 7.18
C LYS A 850 42.52 -0.98 7.87
N LYS A 851 41.77 -0.11 7.18
CA LYS A 851 41.28 1.15 7.75
C LYS A 851 40.14 0.94 8.76
N SER A 852 39.35 -0.11 8.61
CA SER A 852 38.18 -0.38 9.46
C SER A 852 38.51 -1.21 10.72
N ILE A 853 39.66 -1.90 10.76
CA ILE A 853 40.08 -2.76 11.87
C ILE A 853 41.01 -2.02 12.83
N ASP A 854 40.82 -2.21 14.14
CA ASP A 854 41.71 -1.66 15.17
C ASP A 854 43.17 -2.13 14.99
N GLU A 855 44.12 -1.21 15.09
CA GLU A 855 45.55 -1.50 14.88
C GLU A 855 46.09 -2.62 15.78
N ASN A 856 45.53 -2.82 16.98
CA ASN A 856 45.98 -3.87 17.89
C ASN A 856 45.50 -5.26 17.44
N ILE A 857 44.39 -5.32 16.71
CA ILE A 857 43.89 -6.58 16.13
C ILE A 857 44.71 -6.95 14.90
N LEU A 858 45.11 -5.96 14.09
CA LEU A 858 45.99 -6.19 12.93
C LEU A 858 47.37 -6.75 13.31
N LYS A 859 47.80 -6.55 14.57
CA LYS A 859 49.05 -7.12 15.12
C LYS A 859 48.93 -8.57 15.58
N ASP A 860 47.73 -9.17 15.52
CA ASP A 860 47.51 -10.57 15.87
C ASP A 860 48.19 -11.51 14.86
N GLU A 861 48.72 -12.64 15.34
CA GLU A 861 49.40 -13.66 14.51
C GLU A 861 48.52 -14.15 13.35
N PHE A 862 47.19 -14.11 13.50
CA PHE A 862 46.23 -14.46 12.45
C PHE A 862 46.48 -13.70 11.13
N PHE A 863 46.92 -12.44 11.19
CA PHE A 863 47.20 -11.59 10.03
C PHE A 863 48.61 -11.78 9.43
N GLY A 864 49.40 -12.71 9.95
CA GLY A 864 50.75 -13.03 9.45
C GLY A 864 50.78 -13.77 8.10
N MET A 865 49.64 -14.20 7.58
CA MET A 865 49.49 -14.85 6.26
C MET A 865 48.41 -14.14 5.44
N GLU A 866 48.41 -14.35 4.11
CA GLU A 866 47.34 -13.85 3.24
C GLU A 866 46.01 -14.53 3.61
N LYS A 867 45.00 -13.73 3.93
CA LYS A 867 43.66 -14.17 4.34
C LYS A 867 42.62 -13.63 3.39
N SER A 868 41.62 -14.44 3.09
CA SER A 868 40.43 -13.97 2.40
C SER A 868 39.63 -13.02 3.30
N ILE A 869 38.83 -12.15 2.67
CA ILE A 869 37.92 -11.22 3.37
C ILE A 869 36.99 -11.98 4.32
N SER A 870 36.47 -13.14 3.89
CA SER A 870 35.57 -13.96 4.71
C SER A 870 36.27 -14.43 5.99
N GLU A 871 37.51 -14.93 5.88
CA GLU A 871 38.27 -15.40 7.04
C GLU A 871 38.53 -14.27 8.03
N ILE A 872 38.84 -13.06 7.55
CA ILE A 872 39.05 -11.88 8.42
C ILE A 872 37.77 -11.53 9.17
N VAL A 873 36.63 -11.48 8.48
CA VAL A 873 35.34 -11.15 9.11
C VAL A 873 34.93 -12.24 10.10
N ASP A 874 35.11 -13.52 9.75
CA ASP A 874 34.79 -14.64 10.64
C ASP A 874 35.68 -14.66 11.89
N PHE A 875 36.97 -14.37 11.75
CA PHE A 875 37.88 -14.20 12.89
C PHE A 875 37.41 -13.09 13.84
N LEU A 876 37.03 -11.93 13.30
CA LEU A 876 36.49 -10.82 14.09
C LEU A 876 35.18 -11.20 14.78
N LYS A 877 34.26 -11.91 14.09
CA LYS A 877 33.00 -12.40 14.68
C LYS A 877 33.27 -13.34 15.85
N ILE A 878 34.24 -14.25 15.72
CA ILE A 878 34.63 -15.18 16.80
C ILE A 878 35.17 -14.40 18.01
N LYS A 879 36.10 -13.45 17.80
CA LYS A 879 36.65 -12.62 18.88
C LYS A 879 35.58 -11.76 19.55
N ALA A 880 34.71 -11.12 18.77
CA ALA A 880 33.61 -10.31 19.28
C ALA A 880 32.63 -11.16 20.12
N LYS A 881 32.32 -12.39 19.68
CA LYS A 881 31.49 -13.34 20.43
C LYS A 881 32.14 -13.78 21.74
N ASN A 882 33.47 -13.81 21.80
CA ASN A 882 34.25 -14.08 23.01
C ASN A 882 34.43 -12.84 23.92
N GLY A 883 33.80 -11.71 23.60
CA GLY A 883 33.77 -10.51 24.45
C GLY A 883 34.82 -9.44 24.11
N ASP A 884 35.57 -9.59 23.02
CA ASP A 884 36.53 -8.57 22.57
C ASP A 884 35.80 -7.32 22.02
N LYS A 885 35.89 -6.22 22.79
CA LYS A 885 35.26 -4.94 22.42
C LYS A 885 35.86 -4.32 21.16
N LYS A 886 37.17 -4.45 20.92
CA LYS A 886 37.83 -3.87 19.74
C LYS A 886 37.42 -4.63 18.48
N ALA A 887 37.28 -5.94 18.58
CA ALA A 887 36.80 -6.76 17.45
C ALA A 887 35.35 -6.41 17.11
N LYS A 888 34.52 -6.20 18.14
CA LYS A 888 33.15 -5.74 18.01
C LYS A 888 33.05 -4.35 17.35
N GLU A 889 33.87 -3.39 17.78
CA GLU A 889 33.96 -2.05 17.17
C GLU A 889 34.41 -2.13 15.69
N SER A 890 35.42 -2.97 15.41
CA SER A 890 35.95 -3.19 14.06
C SER A 890 34.87 -3.75 13.12
N LEU A 891 34.07 -4.72 13.57
CA LEU A 891 32.93 -5.24 12.80
C LEU A 891 31.90 -4.16 12.50
N LYS A 892 31.57 -3.30 13.47
CA LYS A 892 30.64 -2.18 13.23
C LYS A 892 31.17 -1.20 12.20
N ASN A 893 32.45 -0.87 12.26
CA ASN A 893 33.10 0.00 11.29
C ASN A 893 33.09 -0.62 9.89
N ILE A 894 33.34 -1.92 9.78
CA ILE A 894 33.22 -2.69 8.53
C ILE A 894 31.79 -2.62 8.01
N TYR A 895 30.79 -3.02 8.79
CA TYR A 895 29.38 -3.06 8.39
C TYR A 895 28.86 -1.68 7.97
N LYS A 896 29.18 -0.63 8.74
CA LYS A 896 28.81 0.75 8.41
C LYS A 896 29.48 1.22 7.12
N GLY A 897 30.78 0.93 6.95
CA GLY A 897 31.54 1.33 5.76
C GLY A 897 31.15 0.56 4.51
N ILE A 898 30.67 -0.69 4.62
CA ILE A 898 30.13 -1.46 3.49
C ILE A 898 28.79 -0.88 3.03
N LEU A 899 27.88 -0.54 3.95
CA LEU A 899 26.57 0.00 3.58
C LEU A 899 26.67 1.44 3.04
N ASN A 900 27.58 2.23 3.61
CA ASN A 900 27.79 3.64 3.26
C ASN A 900 29.30 3.92 3.01
N PRO A 901 29.85 3.42 1.89
CA PRO A 901 31.26 3.63 1.56
C PRO A 901 31.56 5.11 1.29
N THR A 902 32.76 5.55 1.66
CA THR A 902 33.27 6.85 1.21
C THR A 902 33.60 6.78 -0.28
N LYS A 903 33.56 7.91 -0.99
CA LYS A 903 33.87 7.99 -2.43
C LYS A 903 35.18 7.28 -2.83
N ASP A 904 36.18 7.25 -1.96
CA ASP A 904 37.44 6.56 -2.22
C ASP A 904 37.30 5.04 -2.32
N PHE A 905 36.35 4.41 -1.61
CA PHE A 905 36.14 2.96 -1.57
C PHE A 905 34.89 2.52 -2.31
N GLU A 906 34.07 3.44 -2.80
CA GLU A 906 32.77 3.16 -3.41
C GLU A 906 32.92 2.45 -4.77
N ASN A 907 32.21 1.33 -4.93
CA ASN A 907 32.08 0.65 -6.22
C ASN A 907 31.09 1.40 -7.10
N ASN A 908 31.51 1.80 -8.30
CA ASN A 908 30.65 2.51 -9.27
C ASN A 908 30.00 1.59 -10.31
N GLY A 909 30.16 0.27 -10.20
CA GLY A 909 29.60 -0.69 -11.14
C GLY A 909 28.07 -0.67 -11.15
N ASN A 910 27.49 -0.61 -12.36
CA ASN A 910 26.03 -0.68 -12.54
C ASN A 910 25.51 -2.09 -12.33
N ILE A 911 24.25 -2.17 -11.91
CA ILE A 911 23.58 -3.36 -11.44
C ILE A 911 22.25 -3.50 -12.21
N PHE A 912 22.05 -4.65 -12.83
CA PHE A 912 20.77 -5.06 -13.37
C PHE A 912 20.00 -5.86 -12.31
N ARG A 913 18.84 -5.37 -11.87
CA ARG A 913 18.04 -5.98 -10.79
C ARG A 913 16.70 -6.49 -11.30
N ILE A 914 16.35 -7.69 -10.84
CA ILE A 914 15.05 -8.33 -11.01
C ILE A 914 14.53 -8.67 -9.60
N GLY A 915 13.72 -7.80 -8.99
CA GLY A 915 12.90 -8.15 -7.82
C GLY A 915 13.59 -8.38 -6.46
N THR A 916 14.92 -8.38 -6.32
CA THR A 916 15.55 -8.76 -5.01
C THR A 916 15.36 -7.76 -3.87
N PHE A 917 15.28 -8.21 -2.61
CA PHE A 917 15.19 -7.31 -1.44
C PHE A 917 16.47 -6.50 -1.11
N PHE A 918 17.52 -6.61 -1.93
CA PHE A 918 18.84 -6.03 -1.63
C PHE A 918 18.98 -4.54 -1.95
N LYS A 919 18.07 -3.96 -2.74
CA LYS A 919 18.20 -2.58 -3.24
C LYS A 919 18.53 -1.58 -2.13
N TYR A 920 17.85 -1.67 -0.99
CA TYR A 920 18.02 -0.79 0.16
C TYR A 920 19.47 -0.72 0.71
N TYR A 921 20.21 -1.82 0.59
CA TYR A 921 21.58 -1.96 1.12
C TYR A 921 22.67 -1.64 0.09
N ILE A 922 22.28 -1.42 -1.17
CA ILE A 922 23.20 -1.03 -2.23
C ILE A 922 23.50 0.47 -2.09
N SER A 923 24.78 0.80 -1.97
CA SER A 923 25.27 2.18 -1.97
C SER A 923 24.92 2.88 -3.29
N SER A 924 24.48 4.14 -3.22
CA SER A 924 24.11 4.95 -4.40
C SER A 924 23.12 4.24 -5.35
N ASN A 925 22.17 3.47 -4.80
CA ASN A 925 21.29 2.60 -5.60
C ASN A 925 20.40 3.32 -6.62
N GLN A 926 20.10 4.61 -6.45
CA GLN A 926 19.38 5.38 -7.49
C GLN A 926 20.20 5.54 -8.76
N ASN A 927 21.53 5.53 -8.67
CA ASN A 927 22.40 5.81 -9.82
C ASN A 927 22.93 4.53 -10.46
N ARG A 928 22.98 3.46 -9.68
CA ARG A 928 23.64 2.20 -10.06
C ARG A 928 22.66 1.09 -10.41
N VAL A 929 21.41 1.13 -9.95
CA VAL A 929 20.45 0.03 -10.13
C VAL A 929 19.48 0.34 -11.27
N PHE A 930 19.51 -0.51 -12.30
CA PHE A 930 18.48 -0.58 -13.33
C PHE A 930 17.50 -1.70 -12.98
N GLU A 931 16.21 -1.37 -12.92
CA GLU A 931 15.16 -2.32 -12.56
C GLU A 931 14.47 -2.88 -13.81
N ASP A 932 14.39 -4.21 -13.90
CA ASP A 932 13.58 -4.91 -14.91
C ASP A 932 12.84 -6.10 -14.28
N GLY A 933 12.02 -5.81 -13.26
CA GLY A 933 11.31 -6.83 -12.47
C GLY A 933 10.38 -7.75 -13.26
N LEU A 934 9.96 -7.36 -14.47
CA LEU A 934 9.12 -8.15 -15.37
C LEU A 934 9.85 -8.67 -16.61
N LEU A 935 11.17 -8.45 -16.71
CA LEU A 935 12.05 -8.96 -17.78
C LEU A 935 11.70 -8.49 -19.20
N PHE A 936 11.00 -7.36 -19.34
CA PHE A 936 10.68 -6.82 -20.67
C PHE A 936 11.95 -6.31 -21.36
N TYR A 937 12.78 -5.56 -20.63
CA TYR A 937 13.99 -5.00 -21.22
C TYR A 937 14.99 -6.11 -21.59
N PHE A 938 15.12 -7.10 -20.70
CA PHE A 938 15.93 -8.30 -20.95
C PHE A 938 15.49 -9.00 -22.24
N LYS A 939 14.19 -9.32 -22.36
CA LYS A 939 13.64 -10.04 -23.53
C LYS A 939 13.75 -9.24 -24.83
N ASP A 940 13.49 -7.93 -24.79
CA ASP A 940 13.43 -7.10 -25.99
C ASP A 940 14.82 -6.77 -26.56
N TYR A 941 15.80 -6.51 -25.68
CA TYR A 941 17.08 -5.91 -26.08
C TYR A 941 18.31 -6.73 -25.70
N ILE A 942 18.30 -7.47 -24.60
CA ILE A 942 19.52 -8.11 -24.08
C ILE A 942 19.66 -9.54 -24.59
N LEU A 943 18.56 -10.31 -24.55
CA LEU A 943 18.54 -11.72 -24.91
C LEU A 943 19.04 -11.94 -26.35
N ALA A 944 20.01 -12.84 -26.51
CA ALA A 944 20.61 -13.22 -27.77
C ALA A 944 20.50 -14.74 -28.02
N ASN A 945 21.00 -15.20 -29.17
CA ASN A 945 20.94 -16.61 -29.57
C ASN A 945 21.87 -17.53 -28.72
N SER A 946 22.85 -16.97 -28.00
CA SER A 946 23.73 -17.72 -27.11
C SER A 946 23.84 -17.05 -25.72
N PRO A 947 24.01 -17.84 -24.64
CA PRO A 947 24.24 -17.32 -23.29
C PRO A 947 25.40 -16.33 -23.20
N GLU A 948 26.52 -16.62 -23.85
CA GLU A 948 27.70 -15.76 -23.84
C GLU A 948 27.38 -14.38 -24.43
N LYS A 949 26.68 -14.35 -25.57
CA LYS A 949 26.33 -13.09 -26.23
C LYS A 949 25.30 -12.28 -25.43
N THR A 950 24.37 -12.95 -24.75
CA THR A 950 23.39 -12.31 -23.86
C THR A 950 24.09 -11.51 -22.76
N PHE A 951 25.08 -12.09 -22.08
CA PHE A 951 25.82 -11.38 -21.02
C PHE A 951 26.91 -10.44 -21.54
N GLU A 952 27.44 -10.68 -22.74
CA GLU A 952 28.26 -9.70 -23.45
C GLU A 952 27.46 -8.43 -23.77
N ASN A 953 26.20 -8.57 -24.22
CA ASN A 953 25.31 -7.43 -24.43
C ASN A 953 25.08 -6.66 -23.13
N MET A 954 24.83 -7.34 -22.00
CA MET A 954 24.71 -6.68 -20.70
C MET A 954 25.97 -5.90 -20.32
N LYS A 955 27.14 -6.48 -20.55
CA LYS A 955 28.43 -5.82 -20.31
C LYS A 955 28.61 -4.59 -21.20
N ASN A 956 28.30 -4.69 -22.49
CA ASN A 956 28.38 -3.58 -23.45
C ASN A 956 27.39 -2.45 -23.11
N LEU A 957 26.26 -2.78 -22.49
CA LEU A 957 25.32 -1.82 -21.90
C LEU A 957 25.83 -1.18 -20.59
N GLY A 958 26.98 -1.62 -20.08
CA GLY A 958 27.65 -1.05 -18.91
C GLY A 958 27.29 -1.71 -17.58
N PHE A 959 26.65 -2.89 -17.57
CA PHE A 959 26.31 -3.62 -16.35
C PHE A 959 27.48 -4.50 -15.88
N LYS A 960 27.81 -4.42 -14.58
CA LYS A 960 28.82 -5.26 -13.91
C LYS A 960 28.20 -6.41 -13.12
N TYR A 961 26.97 -6.24 -12.63
CA TYR A 961 26.30 -7.22 -11.77
C TYR A 961 24.86 -7.49 -12.21
N LEU A 962 24.40 -8.71 -11.94
CA LEU A 962 23.02 -9.15 -12.10
C LEU A 962 22.49 -9.66 -10.76
N LEU A 963 21.40 -9.09 -10.28
CA LEU A 963 20.69 -9.47 -9.06
C LEU A 963 19.31 -10.04 -9.42
N VAL A 964 19.05 -11.29 -9.07
CA VAL A 964 17.84 -12.01 -9.46
C VAL A 964 17.09 -12.51 -8.23
N ASP A 965 15.81 -12.15 -8.12
CA ASP A 965 14.85 -12.81 -7.23
C ASP A 965 14.46 -14.14 -7.88
N LEU A 966 14.84 -15.23 -7.23
CA LEU A 966 14.59 -16.57 -7.76
C LEU A 966 13.10 -16.94 -7.79
N GLY A 967 12.28 -16.22 -7.03
CA GLY A 967 10.83 -16.33 -7.00
C GLY A 967 10.10 -15.32 -7.88
N ALA A 968 10.78 -14.53 -8.73
CA ALA A 968 10.12 -13.46 -9.49
C ALA A 968 8.94 -13.96 -10.34
N ALA A 969 9.03 -15.15 -10.95
CA ALA A 969 7.96 -15.75 -11.73
C ALA A 969 6.74 -16.21 -10.90
N THR A 970 6.81 -16.25 -9.57
CA THR A 970 5.67 -16.67 -8.72
C THR A 970 4.52 -15.68 -8.70
N ILE A 971 4.71 -14.47 -9.22
CA ILE A 971 3.66 -13.46 -9.32
C ILE A 971 2.85 -13.55 -10.62
N ASP A 972 3.24 -14.45 -11.52
CA ASP A 972 2.62 -14.61 -12.83
C ASP A 972 1.38 -15.51 -12.76
N ASP A 973 0.23 -14.87 -12.55
CA ASP A 973 -1.08 -15.51 -12.61
C ASP A 973 -1.74 -15.34 -14.00
N SER A 974 -0.98 -14.92 -15.02
CA SER A 974 -1.52 -14.72 -16.36
C SER A 974 -1.72 -16.06 -17.08
N GLU A 975 -2.78 -16.18 -17.88
CA GLU A 975 -3.03 -17.37 -18.71
C GLU A 975 -1.93 -17.60 -19.77
N SER A 976 -1.22 -16.53 -20.15
CA SER A 976 -0.10 -16.60 -21.10
C SER A 976 1.19 -17.15 -20.46
N HIS A 977 1.27 -17.12 -19.13
CA HIS A 977 2.48 -17.35 -18.35
C HIS A 977 3.68 -16.53 -18.89
N GLY A 978 3.42 -15.30 -19.32
CA GLY A 978 4.35 -14.47 -20.06
C GLY A 978 5.61 -14.12 -19.26
N LEU A 979 5.46 -13.77 -17.98
CA LEU A 979 6.59 -13.52 -17.09
C LEU A 979 7.36 -14.80 -16.79
N THR A 980 6.65 -15.91 -16.55
CA THR A 980 7.25 -17.24 -16.32
C THR A 980 8.13 -17.63 -17.50
N ASN A 981 7.63 -17.48 -18.74
CA ASN A 981 8.39 -17.78 -19.95
C ASN A 981 9.66 -16.92 -20.08
N ARG A 982 9.55 -15.59 -19.86
CA ARG A 982 10.72 -14.69 -19.90
C ARG A 982 11.74 -15.03 -18.81
N TYR A 983 11.26 -15.45 -17.64
CA TYR A 983 12.09 -15.84 -16.51
C TYR A 983 12.81 -17.18 -16.76
N GLU A 984 12.14 -18.15 -17.36
CA GLU A 984 12.75 -19.42 -17.75
C GLU A 984 13.84 -19.23 -18.81
N GLU A 985 13.61 -18.36 -19.80
CA GLU A 985 14.63 -17.98 -20.79
C GLU A 985 15.85 -17.32 -20.13
N LEU A 986 15.65 -16.42 -19.17
CA LEU A 986 16.76 -15.86 -18.38
C LEU A 986 17.55 -16.97 -17.68
N LEU A 987 16.85 -17.89 -17.01
CA LEU A 987 17.48 -18.96 -16.22
C LEU A 987 18.31 -19.89 -17.10
N GLN A 988 17.82 -20.24 -18.30
CA GLN A 988 18.56 -21.06 -19.27
C GLN A 988 19.89 -20.41 -19.74
N ASN A 989 20.04 -19.09 -19.60
CA ASN A 989 21.26 -18.39 -19.94
C ASN A 989 22.30 -18.37 -18.80
N PHE A 990 21.96 -18.73 -17.56
CA PHE A 990 22.90 -18.65 -16.41
C PHE A 990 24.17 -19.52 -16.53
N VAL A 991 24.19 -20.45 -17.48
CA VAL A 991 25.35 -21.30 -17.79
C VAL A 991 26.47 -20.58 -18.59
N ALA A 992 26.32 -19.28 -18.85
CA ALA A 992 27.30 -18.52 -19.62
C ALA A 992 28.67 -18.42 -18.91
N LYS A 993 29.76 -18.69 -19.64
CA LYS A 993 31.13 -18.66 -19.07
C LYS A 993 31.58 -17.28 -18.60
N ASN A 994 31.00 -16.22 -19.16
CA ASN A 994 31.24 -14.83 -18.76
C ASN A 994 30.30 -14.36 -17.62
N LEU A 995 29.62 -15.28 -16.94
CA LEU A 995 28.80 -15.01 -15.78
C LEU A 995 29.35 -15.79 -14.58
N GLU A 996 29.73 -15.08 -13.52
CA GLU A 996 30.25 -15.68 -12.29
C GLU A 996 29.24 -15.56 -11.15
N LEU A 997 28.91 -16.69 -10.51
CA LEU A 997 28.06 -16.70 -9.33
C LEU A 997 28.82 -16.15 -8.10
N VAL A 998 28.39 -15.01 -7.58
CA VAL A 998 28.94 -14.39 -6.36
C VAL A 998 28.33 -15.03 -5.11
N SER A 999 27.00 -15.10 -5.06
CA SER A 999 26.25 -15.66 -3.93
C SER A 999 24.83 -16.07 -4.34
N THR A 1000 24.34 -17.15 -3.74
CA THR A 1000 22.94 -17.58 -3.81
C THR A 1000 22.61 -18.40 -2.56
N ASP A 1001 21.34 -18.35 -2.14
CA ASP A 1001 20.78 -19.28 -1.15
C ASP A 1001 20.21 -20.56 -1.80
N SER A 1002 20.19 -20.63 -3.13
CA SER A 1002 19.73 -21.80 -3.87
C SER A 1002 20.81 -22.88 -3.95
N THR A 1003 20.68 -23.91 -3.12
CA THR A 1003 21.52 -25.11 -3.23
C THR A 1003 21.39 -25.76 -4.61
N CYS A 1004 20.17 -25.81 -5.16
CA CYS A 1004 19.90 -26.38 -6.48
C CYS A 1004 20.58 -25.60 -7.62
N LEU A 1005 20.54 -24.26 -7.59
CA LEU A 1005 21.21 -23.43 -8.61
C LEU A 1005 22.73 -23.61 -8.55
N ARG A 1006 23.29 -23.57 -7.34
CA ARG A 1006 24.74 -23.78 -7.14
C ARG A 1006 25.17 -25.15 -7.64
N PHE A 1007 24.44 -26.19 -7.27
CA PHE A 1007 24.69 -27.56 -7.73
C PHE A 1007 24.55 -27.68 -9.26
N GLY A 1008 23.52 -27.07 -9.84
CA GLY A 1008 23.33 -27.08 -11.29
C GLY A 1008 24.48 -26.43 -12.05
N LEU A 1009 24.96 -25.27 -11.60
CA LEU A 1009 26.11 -24.60 -12.22
C LEU A 1009 27.39 -25.42 -12.11
N ASP A 1010 27.70 -25.91 -10.90
CA ASP A 1010 28.90 -26.73 -10.65
C ASP A 1010 28.88 -28.05 -11.46
N LEU A 1011 27.70 -28.64 -11.63
CA LEU A 1011 27.50 -29.86 -12.43
C LEU A 1011 27.64 -29.57 -13.93
N TYR A 1012 27.07 -28.46 -14.41
CA TYR A 1012 27.13 -28.05 -15.80
C TYR A 1012 28.57 -27.77 -16.25
N ASP A 1013 29.38 -27.13 -15.40
CA ASP A 1013 30.79 -26.86 -15.67
C ASP A 1013 31.61 -28.13 -15.90
N LYS A 1014 31.20 -29.25 -15.28
CA LYS A 1014 31.84 -30.57 -15.46
C LYS A 1014 31.26 -31.37 -16.62
N ASN A 1015 29.94 -31.41 -16.72
CA ASN A 1015 29.21 -32.13 -17.75
C ASN A 1015 28.12 -31.23 -18.34
N PRO A 1016 28.43 -30.53 -19.45
CA PRO A 1016 27.51 -29.56 -20.04
C PRO A 1016 26.21 -30.21 -20.57
N ASP A 1017 25.18 -30.23 -19.74
CA ASP A 1017 23.82 -30.65 -20.09
C ASP A 1017 22.82 -29.56 -19.70
N LYS A 1018 22.30 -28.85 -20.71
CA LYS A 1018 21.38 -27.72 -20.50
C LYS A 1018 20.00 -28.17 -20.02
N GLU A 1019 19.54 -29.34 -20.45
CA GLU A 1019 18.22 -29.85 -20.08
C GLU A 1019 18.23 -30.27 -18.61
N LEU A 1020 19.28 -31.00 -18.20
CA LEU A 1020 19.49 -31.37 -16.81
C LEU A 1020 19.65 -30.14 -15.92
N PHE A 1021 20.47 -29.15 -16.34
CA PHE A 1021 20.63 -27.88 -15.64
C PHE A 1021 19.28 -27.22 -15.38
N PHE A 1022 18.47 -27.00 -16.41
CA PHE A 1022 17.19 -26.31 -16.28
C PHE A 1022 16.20 -27.07 -15.39
N LYS A 1023 16.17 -28.40 -15.52
CA LYS A 1023 15.31 -29.28 -14.72
C LYS A 1023 15.57 -29.16 -13.21
N ILE A 1024 16.83 -29.06 -12.80
CA ILE A 1024 17.18 -29.04 -11.38
C ILE A 1024 17.26 -27.64 -10.77
N THR A 1025 17.27 -26.58 -11.58
CA THR A 1025 17.48 -25.19 -11.08
C THR A 1025 16.21 -24.34 -11.05
N SER A 1026 15.17 -24.68 -11.81
CA SER A 1026 13.87 -23.97 -11.88
C SER A 1026 12.92 -24.28 -10.71
N VAL A 1027 13.44 -24.42 -9.48
CA VAL A 1027 12.72 -24.99 -8.32
C VAL A 1027 11.92 -23.99 -7.47
N SER A 1028 11.80 -22.74 -7.90
CA SER A 1028 11.25 -21.64 -7.09
C SER A 1028 9.83 -21.21 -7.45
N TYR A 1029 9.33 -21.61 -8.62
CA TYR A 1029 8.03 -21.24 -9.19
C TYR A 1029 7.38 -22.45 -9.85
N ASP A 1030 6.13 -22.35 -10.29
CA ASP A 1030 5.48 -23.37 -11.12
C ASP A 1030 5.81 -23.11 -12.60
N SER A 1031 6.10 -24.18 -13.35
CA SER A 1031 6.34 -24.11 -14.81
C SER A 1031 5.19 -24.75 -15.56
N TYR A 1032 5.16 -24.59 -16.88
CA TYR A 1032 4.11 -25.15 -17.73
C TYR A 1032 4.75 -25.84 -18.93
N ASP A 1033 4.28 -27.05 -19.26
CA ASP A 1033 4.74 -27.74 -20.46
C ASP A 1033 4.11 -27.14 -21.74
N GLN A 1034 4.50 -27.66 -22.92
CA GLN A 1034 3.99 -27.19 -24.22
C GLN A 1034 2.47 -27.34 -24.38
N ASN A 1035 1.84 -28.19 -23.57
CA ASN A 1035 0.38 -28.39 -23.54
C ASN A 1035 -0.29 -27.59 -22.42
N GLY A 1036 0.42 -26.67 -21.75
CA GLY A 1036 -0.08 -25.85 -20.65
C GLY A 1036 -0.26 -26.62 -19.34
N LYS A 1037 0.25 -27.84 -19.21
CA LYS A 1037 0.14 -28.61 -17.97
C LYS A 1037 1.14 -28.11 -16.95
N MET A 1038 0.65 -27.78 -15.76
CA MET A 1038 1.47 -27.31 -14.66
C MET A 1038 2.48 -28.37 -14.20
N ILE A 1039 3.74 -27.98 -14.16
CA ILE A 1039 4.85 -28.68 -13.51
C ILE A 1039 5.09 -27.99 -12.18
N SER A 1040 4.54 -28.59 -11.11
CA SER A 1040 4.59 -27.96 -9.79
C SER A 1040 6.01 -27.81 -9.26
N ARG A 1041 6.23 -26.73 -8.53
CA ARG A 1041 7.46 -26.43 -7.81
C ARG A 1041 7.94 -27.60 -6.95
N ASN A 1042 7.02 -28.26 -6.24
CA ASN A 1042 7.34 -29.41 -5.37
C ASN A 1042 7.90 -30.59 -6.17
N LYS A 1043 7.40 -30.84 -7.39
CA LYS A 1043 7.96 -31.86 -8.27
C LYS A 1043 9.38 -31.49 -8.69
N LYS A 1044 9.60 -30.26 -9.17
CA LYS A 1044 10.93 -29.78 -9.58
C LYS A 1044 11.95 -29.83 -8.45
N LEU A 1045 11.52 -29.50 -7.23
CA LEU A 1045 12.36 -29.56 -6.05
C LEU A 1045 12.76 -31.01 -5.69
N ARG A 1046 11.83 -31.97 -5.83
CA ARG A 1046 12.15 -33.40 -5.69
C ARG A 1046 13.08 -33.90 -6.79
N ASP A 1047 12.92 -33.41 -8.02
CA ASP A 1047 13.82 -33.76 -9.14
C ASP A 1047 15.26 -33.28 -8.86
N CYS A 1048 15.44 -32.05 -8.36
CA CYS A 1048 16.75 -31.57 -7.88
C CYS A 1048 17.29 -32.44 -6.73
N ALA A 1049 16.45 -32.76 -5.74
CA ALA A 1049 16.85 -33.56 -4.59
C ALA A 1049 17.27 -34.99 -4.97
N ASP A 1050 16.62 -35.59 -5.98
CA ASP A 1050 16.98 -36.90 -6.52
C ASP A 1050 18.37 -36.87 -7.16
N GLU A 1051 18.68 -35.84 -7.96
CA GLU A 1051 20.00 -35.67 -8.56
C GLU A 1051 21.10 -35.41 -7.52
N ILE A 1052 20.83 -34.60 -6.48
CA ILE A 1052 21.75 -34.44 -5.35
C ILE A 1052 21.98 -35.79 -4.64
N SER A 1053 20.92 -36.57 -4.41
CA SER A 1053 21.03 -37.88 -3.76
C SER A 1053 21.90 -38.85 -4.58
N LYS A 1054 21.74 -38.87 -5.91
CA LYS A 1054 22.58 -39.66 -6.81
C LYS A 1054 24.03 -39.21 -6.73
N PHE A 1055 24.28 -37.91 -6.86
CA PHE A 1055 25.63 -37.35 -6.84
C PHE A 1055 26.37 -37.66 -5.53
N VAL A 1056 25.74 -37.42 -4.37
CA VAL A 1056 26.36 -37.64 -3.05
C VAL A 1056 26.61 -39.13 -2.76
N LYS A 1057 25.86 -40.05 -3.38
CA LYS A 1057 26.11 -41.50 -3.28
C LYS A 1057 27.33 -41.92 -4.11
N THR A 1058 27.57 -41.28 -5.25
CA THR A 1058 28.69 -41.61 -6.15
C THR A 1058 29.98 -40.87 -5.80
N ASP A 1059 29.91 -39.65 -5.25
CA ASP A 1059 31.07 -38.81 -4.89
C ASP A 1059 31.66 -39.16 -3.50
N PHE A 1060 31.85 -40.44 -3.21
CA PHE A 1060 32.22 -40.88 -1.86
C PHE A 1060 33.66 -40.47 -1.45
N GLU A 1061 34.56 -40.19 -2.42
CA GLU A 1061 36.00 -40.02 -2.14
C GLU A 1061 36.63 -38.68 -2.57
N THR A 1062 36.03 -37.90 -3.49
CA THR A 1062 36.77 -36.79 -4.12
C THR A 1062 36.63 -35.42 -3.43
N ARG A 1063 35.68 -35.27 -2.48
CA ARG A 1063 35.36 -34.00 -1.77
C ARG A 1063 35.05 -32.83 -2.72
N GLU A 1064 34.57 -33.10 -3.92
CA GLU A 1064 34.48 -32.09 -4.99
C GLU A 1064 33.47 -30.98 -4.70
N PHE A 1065 32.31 -31.28 -4.10
CA PHE A 1065 31.30 -30.28 -3.70
C PHE A 1065 31.06 -30.28 -2.17
N PRO A 1066 31.92 -29.60 -1.38
CA PRO A 1066 31.90 -29.70 0.08
C PRO A 1066 30.57 -29.31 0.74
N TYR A 1067 29.80 -28.41 0.12
CA TYR A 1067 28.51 -27.94 0.64
C TYR A 1067 27.39 -28.98 0.57
N LEU A 1068 27.52 -30.00 -0.29
CA LEU A 1068 26.55 -31.11 -0.39
C LEU A 1068 26.76 -32.20 0.66
N LYS A 1069 27.89 -32.17 1.39
CA LYS A 1069 28.23 -33.16 2.42
C LYS A 1069 27.15 -33.30 3.50
N ARG A 1070 26.41 -32.23 3.78
CA ARG A 1070 25.30 -32.22 4.76
C ARG A 1070 24.14 -33.16 4.40
N PHE A 1071 24.00 -33.53 3.13
CA PHE A 1071 22.94 -34.41 2.63
C PHE A 1071 23.36 -35.89 2.58
N ARG A 1072 24.55 -36.22 3.10
CA ARG A 1072 25.05 -37.59 3.09
C ARG A 1072 24.13 -38.53 3.87
N GLY A 1073 23.82 -39.67 3.26
CA GLY A 1073 22.96 -40.69 3.86
C GLY A 1073 21.46 -40.34 3.83
N GLN A 1074 21.09 -39.16 3.32
CA GLN A 1074 19.70 -38.76 3.19
C GLN A 1074 19.10 -39.29 1.88
N ASN A 1075 17.82 -39.63 1.92
CA ASN A 1075 17.04 -39.93 0.71
C ASN A 1075 16.53 -38.64 0.04
N LYS A 1076 15.96 -38.77 -1.16
CA LYS A 1076 15.48 -37.61 -1.93
C LYS A 1076 14.40 -36.78 -1.21
N ASP A 1077 13.54 -37.40 -0.40
CA ASP A 1077 12.46 -36.69 0.29
C ASP A 1077 12.99 -35.92 1.51
N GLU A 1078 13.97 -36.48 2.21
CA GLU A 1078 14.72 -35.80 3.29
C GLU A 1078 15.52 -34.60 2.75
N ILE A 1079 16.17 -34.76 1.59
CA ILE A 1079 16.87 -33.66 0.92
C ILE A 1079 15.86 -32.59 0.48
N ALA A 1080 14.76 -32.98 -0.17
CA ALA A 1080 13.74 -32.04 -0.62
C ALA A 1080 13.16 -31.20 0.54
N ASN A 1081 12.94 -31.80 1.71
CA ASN A 1081 12.42 -31.09 2.89
C ASN A 1081 13.46 -30.19 3.57
N SER A 1082 14.76 -30.41 3.33
CA SER A 1082 15.85 -29.62 3.92
C SER A 1082 16.43 -28.56 2.98
N LEU A 1083 16.03 -28.55 1.70
CA LEU A 1083 16.37 -27.49 0.77
C LEU A 1083 15.59 -26.20 1.11
N ASP A 1084 16.33 -25.11 1.27
CA ASP A 1084 15.74 -23.78 1.51
C ASP A 1084 14.86 -23.35 0.33
N LYS A 1085 13.80 -22.57 0.59
CA LYS A 1085 13.06 -21.88 -0.47
C LYS A 1085 13.99 -20.82 -1.08
N PRO A 1086 14.45 -20.97 -2.33
CA PRO A 1086 15.45 -20.06 -2.86
C PRO A 1086 14.85 -18.68 -3.06
N SER A 1087 15.60 -17.65 -2.68
CA SER A 1087 15.15 -16.27 -2.76
C SER A 1087 16.01 -15.41 -3.67
N TYR A 1088 17.31 -15.69 -3.82
CA TYR A 1088 18.17 -14.81 -4.63
C TYR A 1088 19.34 -15.51 -5.32
N ALA A 1089 19.79 -14.90 -6.42
CA ALA A 1089 21.08 -15.15 -7.02
C ALA A 1089 21.76 -13.83 -7.41
N ILE A 1090 23.05 -13.73 -7.14
CA ILE A 1090 23.89 -12.57 -7.46
C ILE A 1090 25.02 -13.05 -8.34
N PHE A 1091 25.14 -12.41 -9.51
CA PHE A 1091 26.18 -12.71 -10.48
C PHE A 1091 27.03 -11.47 -10.79
N LYS A 1092 28.28 -11.73 -11.12
CA LYS A 1092 29.23 -10.76 -11.69
C LYS A 1092 29.42 -11.08 -13.18
N ILE A 1093 29.35 -10.05 -14.02
CA ILE A 1093 29.52 -10.17 -15.47
C ILE A 1093 30.99 -9.91 -15.80
N LYS A 1094 31.65 -10.86 -16.47
CA LYS A 1094 33.10 -10.86 -16.73
C LYS A 1094 33.51 -10.13 -17.99
#